data_AF-A0A9D1CKM0-F1
#
_entry.id   AF-A0A9D1CKM0-F1
#
_cell.length_a   1.000
_cell.length_b   1.000
_cell.length_c   1.000
_cell.angle_alpha   90.00
_cell.angle_beta   90.00
_cell.angle_gamma   90.00
#
_symmetry.space_group_name_H-M   'P 1'
#
loop_
_entity.id
_entity.type
_entity.pdbx_description
1 polymer ?
#
loop_
_entity_poly.entity_id
_entity_poly.type
_entity_poly.pdbx_seq_one_letter_code
_entity_poly.pdbx_strand_id
1 'polypeptide(L)'
;SSRMAFDINELLNSKFSMIGDKVMLFCTAGVLLGCVIYFLVRDYKASKNHIFFWYVISSFVIFLVPVLIEPVNKMFHLGSYALFPLRTFFLFYFFLILIFLHYFGEYQPAIVKKKTSITEVLQKSVTKKQVVAFIFTVLFSIVIILTIHFNYSYFQHTVYNITTGSHWKVPLIALLLILGTVFFTILLCVTSKKKFSYLTIGGFYLLVVTNILCWSFVYYGMDFAYESMDQEFASMTELSHAHEEDDVFRVKSNVSNFVQNYGMITQYPTLDHFTSVTNGTNMETLRRLGYTSYWVKTYSSGGTLFSDALLGNKYLITEDRIDDENYQYVDTFGTIHLYESQNPVQYGYIVQGNTSFTDVSNAFESQNLLYRAVTGKEEDLFSVYEDDFRSENLHITTEDDLTSYEIVDDELLSMLHTTVEVKDRSVLYLDVLKSMDNTVNAAIMGTMNIYVNGVLLIDDYPREMQNGLLELGTFEDETVDIDIQIISDVSVRTLKIGAMSYDKYLDFARSSVPVTDVSTHKNQIIIETDAEGLLFLPITYHEGYTLEVDGVPTDIEVLFDNYIGVSLSGGEHTLTLTYHSPGVKAGLLISIVTFLFCLFLFTTPLYENLASNFVAQQIVYYGYLALYFILTVAFFIVPILGFIISFFYRFHL
;
A
#
# COMPACT_ATOMS: atom_id res chain seq x y z
N SER A 1 7.38 -8.16 -3.08
CA SER A 1 6.43 -7.04 -3.22
C SER A 1 5.77 -7.19 -4.57
N SER A 2 4.49 -7.57 -4.66
CA SER A 2 3.75 -7.63 -5.93
C SER A 2 3.39 -6.24 -6.47
N ARG A 3 4.15 -5.19 -6.11
CA ARG A 3 4.21 -3.96 -6.88
C ARG A 3 4.91 -4.29 -8.20
N MET A 4 4.12 -4.82 -9.13
CA MET A 4 4.42 -5.21 -10.51
C MET A 4 5.88 -5.64 -10.70
N ALA A 5 6.12 -6.96 -10.80
CA ALA A 5 7.41 -7.48 -11.24
C ALA A 5 7.93 -6.62 -12.39
N PHE A 6 9.20 -6.23 -12.36
CA PHE A 6 9.77 -5.36 -13.39
C PHE A 6 9.48 -5.95 -14.77
N ASP A 7 8.51 -5.36 -15.49
CA ASP A 7 8.15 -5.77 -16.82
C ASP A 7 8.79 -4.81 -17.81
N ILE A 8 9.77 -5.33 -18.54
CA ILE A 8 10.49 -4.57 -19.55
C ILE A 8 9.58 -4.12 -20.70
N ASN A 9 8.53 -4.89 -21.03
CA ASN A 9 7.56 -4.51 -22.05
C ASN A 9 6.66 -3.40 -21.55
N GLU A 10 6.18 -3.50 -20.30
CA GLU A 10 5.39 -2.41 -19.71
C GLU A 10 6.23 -1.12 -19.65
N LEU A 11 7.50 -1.22 -19.26
CA LEU A 11 8.43 -0.11 -19.24
C LEU A 11 8.62 0.51 -20.63
N LEU A 12 9.02 -0.27 -21.62
CA LEU A 12 9.39 0.25 -22.95
C LEU A 12 8.19 0.71 -23.78
N ASN A 13 7.01 0.12 -23.56
CA ASN A 13 5.77 0.52 -24.23
C ASN A 13 5.05 1.69 -23.53
N SER A 14 5.55 2.16 -22.37
CA SER A 14 4.98 3.29 -21.65
C SER A 14 5.21 4.60 -22.41
N LYS A 15 4.13 5.34 -22.69
CA LYS A 15 4.17 6.61 -23.42
C LYS A 15 4.12 7.80 -22.46
N PHE A 16 2.97 8.47 -22.39
CA PHE A 16 2.75 9.55 -21.45
C PHE A 16 1.82 9.03 -20.35
N SER A 17 2.20 9.24 -19.08
CA SER A 17 1.38 8.91 -17.91
C SER A 17 1.49 10.06 -16.91
N MET A 18 0.41 10.38 -16.19
CA MET A 18 0.36 11.35 -15.09
C MET A 18 1.11 12.67 -15.37
N ILE A 19 1.05 13.18 -16.61
CA ILE A 19 1.83 14.34 -17.02
C ILE A 19 1.42 15.59 -16.24
N GLY A 20 0.12 15.72 -15.91
CA GLY A 20 -0.40 16.80 -15.08
C GLY A 20 0.22 16.82 -13.69
N ASP A 21 0.23 15.68 -13.00
CA ASP A 21 0.80 15.53 -11.65
C ASP A 21 2.30 15.80 -11.66
N LYS A 22 2.99 15.27 -12.67
CA LYS A 22 4.44 15.45 -12.84
C LYS A 22 4.83 16.89 -13.12
N VAL A 23 4.09 17.57 -14.00
CA VAL A 23 4.30 19.00 -14.27
C VAL A 23 3.99 19.81 -13.01
N MET A 24 2.91 19.52 -12.29
CA MET A 24 2.54 20.20 -11.05
C MET A 24 3.63 20.04 -9.98
N LEU A 25 4.18 18.83 -9.79
CA LEU A 25 5.32 18.57 -8.92
C LEU A 25 6.56 19.35 -9.37
N PHE A 26 6.86 19.39 -10.66
CA PHE A 26 7.98 20.20 -11.16
C PHE A 26 7.84 21.68 -10.84
N CYS A 27 6.63 22.16 -11.04
CA CYS A 27 6.18 23.51 -10.86
C CYS A 27 6.28 24.01 -9.41
N THR A 28 6.15 23.11 -8.42
CA THR A 28 6.32 23.45 -6.99
C THR A 28 7.69 24.09 -6.72
N ALA A 29 8.73 23.75 -7.49
CA ALA A 29 10.08 24.30 -7.36
C ALA A 29 10.25 25.72 -7.93
N GLY A 30 9.17 26.34 -8.44
CA GLY A 30 9.21 27.60 -9.19
C GLY A 30 9.92 28.77 -8.50
N VAL A 31 9.79 28.90 -7.16
CA VAL A 31 10.53 29.91 -6.37
C VAL A 31 12.04 29.79 -6.60
N LEU A 32 12.58 28.61 -6.30
CA LEU A 32 14.00 28.34 -6.31
C LEU A 32 14.52 28.35 -7.75
N LEU A 33 13.74 27.80 -8.68
CA LEU A 33 14.06 27.80 -10.10
C LEU A 33 14.18 29.23 -10.64
N GLY A 34 13.27 30.14 -10.30
CA GLY A 34 13.32 31.55 -10.69
C GLY A 34 14.58 32.26 -10.15
N CYS A 35 14.96 31.99 -8.90
CA CYS A 35 16.20 32.51 -8.31
C CYS A 35 17.42 32.03 -9.09
N VAL A 36 17.51 30.72 -9.30
CA VAL A 36 18.65 30.06 -9.94
C VAL A 36 18.81 30.55 -11.38
N ILE A 37 17.71 30.61 -12.16
CA ILE A 37 17.73 31.13 -13.54
C ILE A 37 18.22 32.58 -13.58
N TYR A 38 17.76 33.44 -12.67
CA TYR A 38 18.21 34.84 -12.63
C TYR A 38 19.74 34.93 -12.43
N PHE A 39 20.27 34.21 -11.44
CA PHE A 39 21.70 34.24 -11.15
C PHE A 39 22.52 33.63 -12.28
N LEU A 40 22.07 32.52 -12.86
CA LEU A 40 22.69 31.88 -14.02
C LEU A 40 22.81 32.83 -15.22
N VAL A 41 21.71 33.49 -15.61
CA VAL A 41 21.70 34.42 -16.75
C VAL A 41 22.64 35.61 -16.49
N ARG A 42 22.70 36.07 -15.24
CA ARG A 42 23.58 37.14 -14.85
C ARG A 42 25.05 36.72 -14.86
N ASP A 43 25.36 35.54 -14.32
CA ASP A 43 26.70 34.98 -14.31
C ASP A 43 27.19 34.69 -15.72
N TYR A 44 26.33 34.14 -16.58
CA TYR A 44 26.60 33.98 -18.02
C TYR A 44 26.98 35.30 -18.70
N LYS A 45 26.31 36.41 -18.35
CA LYS A 45 26.67 37.74 -18.89
C LYS A 45 27.97 38.31 -18.33
N ALA A 46 28.40 37.87 -17.15
CA ALA A 46 29.54 38.44 -16.43
C ALA A 46 30.83 37.61 -16.60
N SER A 47 30.71 36.30 -16.73
CA SER A 47 31.83 35.37 -16.85
C SER A 47 32.28 35.20 -18.31
N LYS A 48 33.56 34.91 -18.51
CA LYS A 48 34.10 34.46 -19.81
C LYS A 48 34.13 32.93 -19.95
N ASN A 49 33.90 32.21 -18.85
CA ASN A 49 33.87 30.76 -18.79
C ASN A 49 32.46 30.31 -18.38
N HIS A 50 31.80 29.54 -19.26
CA HIS A 50 30.41 29.13 -19.08
C HIS A 50 30.26 27.66 -18.67
N ILE A 51 31.33 26.99 -18.21
CA ILE A 51 31.27 25.57 -17.80
C ILE A 51 30.20 25.37 -16.71
N PHE A 52 30.18 26.22 -15.68
CA PHE A 52 29.19 26.10 -14.60
C PHE A 52 27.75 26.33 -15.11
N PHE A 53 27.56 27.32 -15.99
CA PHE A 53 26.27 27.55 -16.65
C PHE A 53 25.80 26.30 -17.38
N TRP A 54 26.65 25.69 -18.21
CA TRP A 54 26.31 24.48 -18.95
C TRP A 54 26.06 23.28 -18.06
N TYR A 55 26.80 23.13 -16.95
CA TYR A 55 26.56 22.11 -15.94
C TYR A 55 25.16 22.24 -15.32
N VAL A 56 24.74 23.46 -14.97
CA VAL A 56 23.41 23.66 -14.36
C VAL A 56 22.29 23.44 -15.38
N ILE A 57 22.46 23.93 -16.62
CA ILE A 57 21.49 23.70 -17.69
C ILE A 57 21.37 22.22 -18.04
N SER A 58 22.48 21.47 -18.17
CA SER A 58 22.42 20.04 -18.46
C SER A 58 21.76 19.26 -17.32
N SER A 59 22.04 19.63 -16.06
CA SER A 59 21.39 19.03 -14.88
C SER A 59 19.87 19.28 -14.89
N PHE A 60 19.42 20.49 -15.25
CA PHE A 60 17.99 20.79 -15.41
C PHE A 60 17.33 19.93 -16.48
N VAL A 61 17.98 19.73 -17.62
CA VAL A 61 17.46 18.85 -18.67
C VAL A 61 17.32 17.43 -18.13
N ILE A 62 18.32 16.90 -17.44
CA ILE A 62 18.28 15.55 -16.85
C ILE A 62 17.07 15.37 -15.91
N PHE A 63 16.79 16.35 -15.04
CA PHE A 63 15.63 16.30 -14.15
C PHE A 63 14.29 16.52 -14.86
N LEU A 64 14.27 17.17 -16.03
CA LEU A 64 13.07 17.34 -16.83
C LEU A 64 12.71 16.09 -17.64
N VAL A 65 13.70 15.27 -18.03
CA VAL A 65 13.46 14.03 -18.79
C VAL A 65 12.38 13.13 -18.15
N PRO A 66 12.47 12.73 -16.86
CA PRO A 66 11.44 11.86 -16.26
C PRO A 66 10.07 12.55 -16.12
N VAL A 67 9.98 13.88 -16.20
CA VAL A 67 8.68 14.57 -16.25
C VAL A 67 7.95 14.21 -17.54
N LEU A 68 8.68 14.21 -18.67
CA LEU A 68 8.13 14.07 -20.02
C LEU A 68 8.15 12.62 -20.55
N ILE A 69 9.18 11.86 -20.19
CA ILE A 69 9.48 10.53 -20.73
C ILE A 69 9.21 9.49 -19.64
N GLU A 70 8.08 8.81 -19.76
CA GLU A 70 7.60 7.88 -18.73
C GLU A 70 8.52 6.68 -18.47
N PRO A 71 9.15 6.06 -19.47
CA PRO A 71 10.09 4.96 -19.19
C PRO A 71 11.26 5.41 -18.31
N VAL A 72 11.73 6.65 -18.45
CA VAL A 72 12.78 7.20 -17.57
C VAL A 72 12.23 7.39 -16.16
N ASN A 73 11.03 7.97 -16.01
CA ASN A 73 10.36 8.09 -14.70
C ASN A 73 10.26 6.73 -14.01
N LYS A 74 9.73 5.71 -14.71
CA LYS A 74 9.61 4.34 -14.21
C LYS A 74 10.97 3.74 -13.82
N MET A 75 12.05 4.00 -14.54
CA MET A 75 13.40 3.58 -14.13
C MET A 75 13.84 4.21 -12.81
N PHE A 76 13.55 5.50 -12.57
CA PHE A 76 13.77 6.13 -11.26
C PHE A 76 12.89 5.54 -10.15
N HIS A 77 11.83 4.83 -10.53
CA HIS A 77 10.99 4.05 -9.63
C HIS A 77 11.36 2.56 -9.55
N LEU A 78 12.38 2.11 -10.28
CA LEU A 78 12.77 0.71 -10.44
C LEU A 78 11.71 -0.18 -11.12
N GLY A 79 10.97 0.39 -12.08
CA GLY A 79 10.07 -0.33 -12.98
C GLY A 79 8.62 0.14 -12.92
N SER A 80 8.11 0.40 -11.71
CA SER A 80 6.71 0.78 -11.54
C SER A 80 6.52 1.76 -10.37
N TYR A 81 5.46 2.55 -10.44
CA TYR A 81 4.98 3.35 -9.32
C TYR A 81 3.46 3.25 -9.26
N ALA A 82 2.91 3.33 -8.05
CA ALA A 82 1.45 3.30 -7.86
C ALA A 82 0.86 4.70 -8.06
N LEU A 83 0.92 5.54 -7.02
CA LEU A 83 0.20 6.84 -6.97
C LEU A 83 1.12 8.07 -6.92
N PHE A 84 2.44 7.88 -6.80
CA PHE A 84 3.40 8.97 -6.58
C PHE A 84 4.40 9.06 -7.73
N PRO A 85 4.00 9.56 -8.91
CA PRO A 85 4.94 9.79 -10.00
C PRO A 85 6.03 10.77 -9.53
N LEU A 86 7.26 10.66 -10.07
CA LEU A 86 8.40 11.49 -9.67
C LEU A 86 8.74 11.53 -8.16
N ARG A 87 8.58 10.44 -7.39
CA ARG A 87 8.98 10.41 -5.96
C ARG A 87 10.43 10.86 -5.69
N THR A 88 11.33 10.73 -6.67
CA THR A 88 12.74 11.15 -6.59
C THR A 88 12.97 12.64 -6.84
N PHE A 89 11.91 13.42 -7.11
CA PHE A 89 12.00 14.84 -7.47
C PHE A 89 12.53 15.73 -6.34
N PHE A 90 12.52 15.25 -5.10
CA PHE A 90 13.21 15.94 -3.99
C PHE A 90 14.70 16.20 -4.31
N LEU A 91 15.34 15.37 -5.15
CA LEU A 91 16.72 15.58 -5.60
C LEU A 91 16.87 16.87 -6.42
N PHE A 92 15.88 17.21 -7.26
CA PHE A 92 15.87 18.46 -8.02
C PHE A 92 15.76 19.67 -7.09
N TYR A 93 14.97 19.55 -6.01
CA TYR A 93 14.89 20.56 -4.98
C TYR A 93 16.23 20.78 -4.27
N PHE A 94 16.87 19.71 -3.82
CA PHE A 94 18.20 19.82 -3.21
C PHE A 94 19.21 20.43 -4.18
N PHE A 95 19.18 20.03 -5.45
CA PHE A 95 20.01 20.64 -6.49
C PHE A 95 19.78 22.16 -6.59
N LEU A 96 18.53 22.60 -6.69
CA LEU A 96 18.18 24.02 -6.75
C LEU A 96 18.62 24.78 -5.49
N ILE A 97 18.45 24.18 -4.31
CA ILE A 97 18.90 24.76 -3.04
C ILE A 97 20.42 24.90 -3.03
N LEU A 98 21.17 23.90 -3.48
CA LEU A 98 22.63 23.95 -3.52
C LEU A 98 23.13 25.04 -4.49
N ILE A 99 22.54 25.16 -5.67
CA ILE A 99 22.88 26.23 -6.63
C ILE A 99 22.50 27.61 -6.06
N PHE A 100 21.34 27.71 -5.43
CA PHE A 100 20.94 28.94 -4.75
C PHE A 100 21.93 29.31 -3.64
N LEU A 101 22.34 28.37 -2.79
CA LEU A 101 23.30 28.59 -1.70
C LEU A 101 24.69 28.98 -2.23
N HIS A 102 25.14 28.39 -3.33
CA HIS A 102 26.38 28.78 -4.00
C HIS A 102 26.34 30.26 -4.39
N TYR A 103 25.31 30.67 -5.14
CA TYR A 103 25.15 32.07 -5.53
C TYR A 103 24.89 32.98 -4.32
N PHE A 104 24.13 32.53 -3.33
CA PHE A 104 23.89 33.28 -2.11
C PHE A 104 25.20 33.54 -1.36
N GLY A 105 26.08 32.54 -1.27
CA GLY A 105 27.43 32.66 -0.70
C GLY A 105 28.32 33.65 -1.45
N GLU A 106 28.30 33.63 -2.77
CA GLU A 106 29.06 34.57 -3.60
C GLU A 106 28.52 36.00 -3.55
N TYR A 107 27.19 36.15 -3.48
CA TYR A 107 26.49 37.43 -3.41
C TYR A 107 26.18 37.88 -1.99
N GLN A 108 26.73 37.20 -0.97
CA GLN A 108 26.63 37.66 0.41
C GLN A 108 27.10 39.11 0.46
N PRO A 109 26.33 40.00 1.08
CA PRO A 109 26.83 41.34 1.32
C PRO A 109 28.16 41.22 2.09
N ALA A 110 29.15 42.05 1.77
CA ALA A 110 30.44 42.16 2.50
C ALA A 110 30.31 42.42 4.03
N ILE A 111 29.07 42.44 4.52
CA ILE A 111 28.55 42.59 5.87
C ILE A 111 28.76 41.32 6.72
N VAL A 112 28.70 40.11 6.15
CA VAL A 112 28.88 38.86 6.94
C VAL A 112 30.36 38.53 7.15
N LYS A 113 31.23 38.91 6.21
CA LYS A 113 32.69 38.71 6.31
C LYS A 113 33.39 39.62 7.34
N LYS A 114 32.74 40.68 7.83
CA LYS A 114 33.22 41.50 8.95
C LYS A 114 32.21 41.41 10.08
N LYS A 115 32.65 41.09 11.32
CA LYS A 115 31.86 41.19 12.57
C LYS A 115 31.38 42.64 12.79
N THR A 116 30.43 43.09 11.99
CA THR A 116 29.86 44.44 12.04
C THR A 116 28.56 44.35 12.81
N SER A 117 28.28 45.30 13.71
CA SER A 117 27.08 45.23 14.56
C SER A 117 25.80 45.34 13.71
N ILE A 118 24.73 44.69 14.15
CA ILE A 118 23.40 44.73 13.52
C ILE A 118 22.93 46.18 13.23
N THR A 119 23.35 47.15 14.05
CA THR A 119 22.94 48.55 13.96
C THR A 119 23.58 49.33 12.81
N GLU A 120 24.86 49.12 12.51
CA GLU A 120 25.54 49.75 11.34
C GLU A 120 25.08 49.15 10.00
N VAL A 121 24.58 47.93 10.08
CA VAL A 121 24.09 47.14 8.95
C VAL A 121 22.68 47.56 8.52
N LEU A 122 21.85 48.03 9.47
CA LEU A 122 20.53 48.61 9.21
C LEU A 122 20.57 49.98 8.51
N GLN A 123 21.72 50.67 8.48
CA GLN A 123 21.88 52.00 7.88
C GLN A 123 22.12 52.01 6.36
N LYS A 124 22.17 50.86 5.67
CA LYS A 124 22.33 50.84 4.20
C LYS A 124 21.02 51.16 3.48
N SER A 125 21.10 52.09 2.52
CA SER A 125 19.94 52.64 1.82
C SER A 125 19.11 51.56 1.09
N VAL A 126 17.87 51.38 1.56
CA VAL A 126 16.83 50.63 0.87
C VAL A 126 16.38 51.45 -0.35
N THR A 127 16.33 50.83 -1.53
CA THR A 127 15.85 51.52 -2.72
C THR A 127 14.31 51.57 -2.75
N LYS A 128 13.71 52.63 -3.30
CA LYS A 128 12.24 52.72 -3.49
C LYS A 128 11.66 51.50 -4.21
N LYS A 129 12.43 50.91 -5.14
CA LYS A 129 12.03 49.70 -5.87
C LYS A 129 11.97 48.44 -4.99
N GLN A 130 12.88 48.31 -4.02
CA GLN A 130 12.86 47.20 -3.06
C GLN A 130 11.68 47.31 -2.09
N VAL A 131 11.33 48.52 -1.65
CA VAL A 131 10.12 48.75 -0.82
C VAL A 131 8.87 48.35 -1.57
N VAL A 132 8.74 48.79 -2.83
CA VAL A 132 7.61 48.43 -3.69
C VAL A 132 7.53 46.92 -3.90
N ALA A 133 8.64 46.26 -4.24
CA ALA A 133 8.67 44.81 -4.44
C ALA A 133 8.27 44.03 -3.17
N PHE A 134 8.73 44.48 -2.00
CA PHE A 134 8.36 43.86 -0.72
C PHE A 134 6.87 44.04 -0.40
N ILE A 135 6.32 45.25 -0.55
CA ILE A 135 4.89 45.52 -0.35
C ILE A 135 4.05 44.63 -1.26
N PHE A 136 4.41 44.52 -2.54
CA PHE A 136 3.71 43.62 -3.46
C PHE A 136 3.82 42.15 -3.05
N THR A 137 4.98 41.71 -2.54
CA THR A 137 5.16 40.33 -2.04
C THR A 137 4.25 40.05 -0.85
N VAL A 138 4.13 41.01 0.08
CA VAL A 138 3.21 40.92 1.22
C VAL A 138 1.76 40.88 0.75
N LEU A 139 1.36 41.80 -0.13
CA LEU A 139 0.00 41.84 -0.66
C LEU A 139 -0.36 40.56 -1.42
N PHE A 140 0.55 40.05 -2.25
CA PHE A 140 0.35 38.80 -2.97
C PHE A 140 0.20 37.61 -2.02
N SER A 141 1.04 37.52 -0.99
CA SER A 141 0.94 36.46 0.02
C SER A 141 -0.39 36.55 0.78
N ILE A 142 -0.84 37.75 1.14
CA ILE A 142 -2.15 37.97 1.77
C ILE A 142 -3.28 37.54 0.84
N VAL A 143 -3.26 37.93 -0.44
CA VAL A 143 -4.29 37.54 -1.42
C VAL A 143 -4.39 36.02 -1.53
N ILE A 144 -3.25 35.31 -1.57
CA ILE A 144 -3.25 33.85 -1.61
C ILE A 144 -3.89 33.28 -0.35
N ILE A 145 -3.44 33.71 0.83
CA ILE A 145 -3.95 33.23 2.13
C ILE A 145 -5.46 33.48 2.24
N LEU A 146 -5.93 34.68 1.89
CA LEU A 146 -7.34 35.02 1.92
C LEU A 146 -8.14 34.22 0.89
N THR A 147 -7.61 33.98 -0.30
CA THR A 147 -8.29 33.17 -1.32
C THR A 147 -8.48 31.73 -0.84
N ILE A 148 -7.45 31.12 -0.24
CA ILE A 148 -7.54 29.78 0.35
C ILE A 148 -8.56 29.79 1.50
N HIS A 149 -8.48 30.76 2.41
CA HIS A 149 -9.37 30.87 3.56
C HIS A 149 -10.85 31.01 3.17
N PHE A 150 -11.18 31.94 2.26
CA PHE A 150 -12.58 32.19 1.86
C PHE A 150 -13.15 31.13 0.92
N ASN A 151 -12.29 30.36 0.23
CA ASN A 151 -12.72 29.28 -0.65
C ASN A 151 -12.33 27.90 -0.09
N TYR A 152 -12.21 27.79 1.24
CA TYR A 152 -11.64 26.62 1.90
C TYR A 152 -12.36 25.33 1.51
N SER A 153 -13.69 25.27 1.62
CA SER A 153 -14.47 24.07 1.29
C SER A 153 -14.35 23.69 -0.19
N TYR A 154 -14.32 24.68 -1.09
CA TYR A 154 -14.09 24.42 -2.52
C TYR A 154 -12.68 23.87 -2.76
N PHE A 155 -11.68 24.44 -2.08
CA PHE A 155 -10.30 23.96 -2.14
C PHE A 155 -10.18 22.52 -1.62
N GLN A 156 -10.78 22.20 -0.46
CA GLN A 156 -10.85 20.86 0.13
C GLN A 156 -11.46 19.82 -0.84
N HIS A 157 -12.64 20.12 -1.40
CA HIS A 157 -13.30 19.24 -2.36
C HIS A 157 -12.49 19.08 -3.66
N THR A 158 -11.80 20.14 -4.08
CA THR A 158 -10.97 20.07 -5.27
C THR A 158 -9.68 19.28 -5.00
N VAL A 159 -9.09 19.40 -3.80
CA VAL A 159 -7.90 18.64 -3.34
C VAL A 159 -8.19 17.16 -3.26
N TYR A 160 -9.33 16.78 -2.67
CA TYR A 160 -9.81 15.40 -2.57
C TYR A 160 -9.89 14.72 -3.95
N ASN A 161 -10.34 15.48 -4.96
CA ASN A 161 -10.45 15.00 -6.33
C ASN A 161 -9.21 15.30 -7.19
N ILE A 162 -8.03 15.63 -6.60
CA ILE A 162 -6.76 15.78 -7.36
C ILE A 162 -6.32 14.41 -7.86
N THR A 163 -6.96 13.99 -8.93
CA THR A 163 -6.27 13.38 -10.06
C THR A 163 -6.24 14.47 -11.13
N THR A 164 -5.06 14.91 -11.55
CA THR A 164 -4.97 16.04 -12.51
C THR A 164 -5.55 15.74 -13.91
N GLY A 165 -6.11 14.54 -14.12
CA GLY A 165 -6.80 14.16 -15.35
C GLY A 165 -8.19 14.80 -15.55
N SER A 166 -8.90 15.18 -14.49
CA SER A 166 -10.33 15.54 -14.56
C SER A 166 -10.65 17.03 -14.28
N HIS A 167 -9.74 17.79 -13.65
CA HIS A 167 -10.03 19.17 -13.20
C HIS A 167 -8.96 20.20 -13.57
N TRP A 168 -9.07 20.82 -14.76
CA TRP A 168 -8.12 21.81 -15.30
C TRP A 168 -7.92 23.10 -14.46
N LYS A 169 -8.81 23.39 -13.50
CA LYS A 169 -8.76 24.59 -12.66
C LYS A 169 -7.66 24.55 -11.60
N VAL A 170 -7.29 23.37 -11.07
CA VAL A 170 -6.19 23.23 -10.10
C VAL A 170 -4.82 23.49 -10.74
N PRO A 171 -4.50 22.86 -11.91
CA PRO A 171 -3.30 23.21 -12.65
C PRO A 171 -3.23 24.70 -13.00
N LEU A 172 -4.35 25.35 -13.28
CA LEU A 172 -4.40 26.79 -13.56
C LEU A 172 -4.07 27.62 -12.31
N ILE A 173 -4.66 27.32 -11.15
CA ILE A 173 -4.35 28.02 -9.90
C ILE A 173 -2.87 27.81 -9.54
N ALA A 174 -2.37 26.58 -9.64
CA ALA A 174 -0.96 26.28 -9.46
C ALA A 174 -0.09 27.10 -10.43
N LEU A 175 -0.41 27.10 -11.74
CA LEU A 175 0.29 27.88 -12.77
C LEU A 175 0.33 29.38 -12.47
N LEU A 176 -0.80 29.95 -12.03
CA LEU A 176 -0.88 31.37 -11.67
C LEU A 176 -0.05 31.68 -10.40
N LEU A 177 -0.06 30.79 -9.41
CA LEU A 177 0.80 30.89 -8.24
C LEU A 177 2.28 30.82 -8.63
N ILE A 178 2.66 29.95 -9.55
CA ILE A 178 4.04 29.79 -10.04
C ILE A 178 4.49 31.01 -10.83
N LEU A 179 3.67 31.48 -11.76
CA LEU A 179 3.97 32.67 -12.56
C LEU A 179 4.09 33.90 -11.66
N GLY A 180 3.21 34.07 -10.68
CA GLY A 180 3.30 35.14 -9.69
C GLY A 180 4.58 35.03 -8.86
N THR A 181 4.89 33.85 -8.36
CA THR A 181 6.05 33.57 -7.51
C THR A 181 7.38 33.77 -8.25
N VAL A 182 7.48 33.28 -9.49
CA VAL A 182 8.64 33.49 -10.38
C VAL A 182 8.78 34.96 -10.74
N PHE A 183 7.67 35.64 -11.06
CA PHE A 183 7.66 37.07 -11.36
C PHE A 183 8.16 37.91 -10.18
N PHE A 184 7.66 37.68 -8.97
CA PHE A 184 8.10 38.41 -7.77
C PHE A 184 9.54 38.09 -7.37
N THR A 185 9.97 36.84 -7.54
CA THR A 185 11.36 36.42 -7.36
C THR A 185 12.30 37.16 -8.31
N ILE A 186 11.96 37.21 -9.61
CA ILE A 186 12.72 37.96 -10.61
C ILE A 186 12.73 39.45 -10.28
N LEU A 187 11.61 40.01 -9.83
CA LEU A 187 11.51 41.42 -9.42
C LEU A 187 12.43 41.74 -8.23
N LEU A 188 12.43 40.91 -7.18
CA LEU A 188 13.33 41.05 -6.02
C LEU A 188 14.81 40.94 -6.44
N CYS A 189 15.12 39.98 -7.31
CA CYS A 189 16.44 39.79 -7.89
C CYS A 189 16.91 41.00 -8.73
N VAL A 190 16.10 41.47 -9.67
CA VAL A 190 16.42 42.62 -10.56
C VAL A 190 16.60 43.92 -9.78
N THR A 191 15.80 44.13 -8.72
CA THR A 191 15.88 45.33 -7.88
C THR A 191 17.09 45.34 -6.94
N SER A 192 17.70 44.18 -6.68
CA SER A 192 18.81 44.04 -5.73
C SER A 192 20.21 44.40 -6.27
N LYS A 193 20.37 44.79 -7.54
CA LYS A 193 21.64 45.19 -8.22
C LYS A 193 22.95 45.03 -7.40
N LYS A 194 23.39 43.77 -7.23
CA LYS A 194 24.61 43.28 -6.54
C LYS A 194 24.64 43.30 -4.99
N LYS A 195 23.58 43.70 -4.28
CA LYS A 195 23.50 43.68 -2.81
C LYS A 195 22.11 43.23 -2.33
N PHE A 196 22.04 42.08 -1.68
CA PHE A 196 20.84 41.67 -0.95
C PHE A 196 20.67 42.55 0.29
N SER A 197 19.59 43.34 0.33
CA SER A 197 19.17 44.03 1.56
C SER A 197 18.36 43.07 2.44
N TYR A 198 18.22 43.36 3.73
CA TYR A 198 17.34 42.60 4.63
C TYR A 198 15.90 42.54 4.13
N LEU A 199 15.43 43.58 3.44
CA LEU A 199 14.11 43.61 2.85
C LEU A 199 13.97 42.64 1.67
N THR A 200 15.02 42.52 0.85
CA THR A 200 15.06 41.52 -0.22
C THR A 200 15.11 40.11 0.35
N ILE A 201 15.92 39.88 1.39
CA ILE A 201 16.01 38.59 2.10
C ILE A 201 14.66 38.23 2.76
N GLY A 202 14.03 39.19 3.43
CA GLY A 202 12.71 39.03 4.05
C GLY A 202 11.61 38.74 3.01
N GLY A 203 11.66 39.39 1.84
CA GLY A 203 10.76 39.08 0.72
C GLY A 203 10.93 37.65 0.20
N PHE A 204 12.17 37.17 0.08
CA PHE A 204 12.44 35.76 -0.27
C PHE A 204 11.91 34.79 0.77
N TYR A 205 12.18 35.07 2.05
CA TYR A 205 11.71 34.24 3.14
C TYR A 205 10.17 34.15 3.16
N LEU A 206 9.49 35.29 3.04
CA LEU A 206 8.02 35.34 2.98
C LEU A 206 7.48 34.52 1.81
N LEU A 207 8.10 34.64 0.63
CA LEU A 207 7.66 33.93 -0.56
C LEU A 207 7.89 32.42 -0.47
N VAL A 208 9.00 31.97 0.14
CA VAL A 208 9.24 30.54 0.44
C VAL A 208 8.22 30.02 1.47
N VAL A 209 7.99 30.75 2.56
CA VAL A 209 7.03 30.35 3.60
C VAL A 209 5.61 30.28 3.03
N THR A 210 5.17 31.29 2.28
CA THR A 210 3.85 31.27 1.60
C THR A 210 3.73 30.05 0.69
N ASN A 211 4.78 29.72 -0.07
CA ASN A 211 4.78 28.56 -0.96
C ASN A 211 4.70 27.23 -0.19
N ILE A 212 5.49 27.07 0.88
CA ILE A 212 5.42 25.91 1.77
C ILE A 212 4.02 25.77 2.36
N LEU A 213 3.44 26.85 2.88
CA LEU A 213 2.09 26.82 3.45
C LEU A 213 1.07 26.39 2.40
N CYS A 214 1.07 27.00 1.21
CA CYS A 214 0.15 26.65 0.12
C CYS A 214 0.24 25.16 -0.24
N TRP A 215 1.45 24.63 -0.45
CA TRP A 215 1.63 23.23 -0.82
C TRP A 215 1.35 22.27 0.34
N SER A 216 1.66 22.67 1.58
CA SER A 216 1.30 21.87 2.76
C SER A 216 -0.22 21.74 2.88
N PHE A 217 -0.99 22.79 2.59
CA PHE A 217 -2.46 22.72 2.54
C PHE A 217 -2.98 21.83 1.40
N VAL A 218 -2.32 21.80 0.23
CA VAL A 218 -2.70 20.89 -0.89
C VAL A 218 -2.50 19.42 -0.51
N TYR A 219 -1.48 19.08 0.28
CA TYR A 219 -1.12 17.68 0.54
C TYR A 219 -1.53 17.14 1.92
N TYR A 220 -1.68 17.98 2.94
CA TYR A 220 -1.99 17.54 4.32
C TYR A 220 -3.46 17.76 4.75
N GLY A 221 -4.21 18.64 4.08
CA GLY A 221 -5.55 19.05 4.54
C GLY A 221 -6.66 18.45 3.69
N MET A 222 -7.19 17.29 4.11
CA MET A 222 -8.50 16.80 3.69
C MET A 222 -9.38 16.63 4.93
N ASP A 223 -9.82 17.74 5.53
CA ASP A 223 -10.52 17.75 6.81
C ASP A 223 -11.73 16.80 6.84
N PHE A 224 -12.47 16.70 5.73
CA PHE A 224 -13.60 15.78 5.61
C PHE A 224 -13.20 14.30 5.76
N ALA A 225 -12.04 13.91 5.22
CA ALA A 225 -11.54 12.55 5.37
C ALA A 225 -11.06 12.28 6.80
N TYR A 226 -10.54 13.31 7.49
CA TYR A 226 -10.19 13.19 8.91
C TYR A 226 -11.42 13.10 9.80
N GLU A 227 -12.48 13.86 9.53
CA GLU A 227 -13.73 13.78 10.33
C GLU A 227 -14.37 12.39 10.28
N SER A 228 -14.40 11.73 9.10
CA SER A 228 -14.91 10.36 9.00
C SER A 228 -13.99 9.36 9.71
N MET A 229 -12.68 9.50 9.52
CA MET A 229 -11.69 8.63 10.17
C MET A 229 -11.70 8.81 11.70
N ASP A 230 -11.89 10.03 12.22
CA ASP A 230 -11.87 10.30 13.67
C ASP A 230 -12.89 9.45 14.44
N GLN A 231 -14.10 9.27 13.90
CA GLN A 231 -15.13 8.43 14.50
C GLN A 231 -14.76 6.94 14.47
N GLU A 232 -14.15 6.47 13.38
CA GLU A 232 -13.65 5.11 13.24
C GLU A 232 -12.50 4.84 14.23
N PHE A 233 -11.53 5.76 14.32
CA PHE A 233 -10.42 5.69 15.28
C PHE A 233 -10.89 5.74 16.72
N ALA A 234 -11.92 6.54 17.03
CA ALA A 234 -12.53 6.55 18.34
C ALA A 234 -13.12 5.18 18.68
N SER A 235 -13.91 4.59 17.77
CA SER A 235 -14.51 3.26 17.96
C SER A 235 -13.45 2.16 18.11
N MET A 236 -12.39 2.18 17.30
CA MET A 236 -11.25 1.25 17.42
C MET A 236 -10.49 1.42 18.75
N THR A 237 -10.32 2.66 19.21
CA THR A 237 -9.63 2.96 20.48
C THR A 237 -10.48 2.49 21.67
N GLU A 238 -11.80 2.71 21.63
CA GLU A 238 -12.72 2.19 22.65
C GLU A 238 -12.67 0.66 22.71
N LEU A 239 -12.72 -0.02 21.56
CA LEU A 239 -12.56 -1.49 21.49
C LEU A 239 -11.21 -1.95 22.07
N SER A 240 -10.13 -1.19 21.85
CA SER A 240 -8.81 -1.51 22.40
C SER A 240 -8.77 -1.54 23.93
N HIS A 241 -9.65 -0.79 24.60
CA HIS A 241 -9.73 -0.78 26.06
C HIS A 241 -10.46 -2.01 26.63
N ALA A 242 -11.20 -2.74 25.78
CA ALA A 242 -11.83 -4.00 26.14
C ALA A 242 -10.95 -5.22 25.85
N HIS A 243 -9.82 -5.05 25.17
CA HIS A 243 -8.89 -6.13 24.86
C HIS A 243 -8.12 -6.59 26.13
N GLU A 244 -8.07 -7.89 26.34
CA GLU A 244 -7.26 -8.52 27.40
C GLU A 244 -5.89 -8.92 26.82
N GLU A 245 -4.79 -8.65 27.55
CA GLU A 245 -3.41 -8.78 27.05
C GLU A 245 -3.04 -10.19 26.54
N ASP A 246 -3.70 -11.23 27.05
CA ASP A 246 -3.47 -12.63 26.66
C ASP A 246 -4.55 -13.18 25.71
N ASP A 247 -5.49 -12.35 25.23
CA ASP A 247 -6.49 -12.78 24.24
C ASP A 247 -5.85 -12.86 22.84
N VAL A 248 -5.41 -14.06 22.48
CA VAL A 248 -4.77 -14.33 21.19
C VAL A 248 -5.75 -14.59 20.05
N PHE A 249 -7.05 -14.60 20.32
CA PHE A 249 -8.04 -14.88 19.28
C PHE A 249 -8.27 -13.68 18.38
N ARG A 250 -8.58 -13.98 17.12
CA ARG A 250 -8.71 -12.97 16.07
C ARG A 250 -10.11 -12.35 16.05
N VAL A 251 -10.14 -11.08 15.67
CA VAL A 251 -11.35 -10.35 15.32
C VAL A 251 -11.48 -10.31 13.79
N LYS A 252 -12.63 -10.80 13.32
CA LYS A 252 -13.13 -10.65 11.95
C LYS A 252 -13.86 -9.32 11.80
N SER A 253 -13.68 -8.63 10.68
CA SER A 253 -14.32 -7.35 10.40
C SER A 253 -15.19 -7.41 9.15
N ASN A 254 -16.46 -7.04 9.33
CA ASN A 254 -17.38 -6.70 8.24
C ASN A 254 -17.65 -5.18 8.18
N VAL A 255 -16.75 -4.37 8.77
CA VAL A 255 -16.85 -2.91 8.76
C VAL A 255 -16.30 -2.35 7.45
N SER A 256 -17.06 -1.46 6.82
CA SER A 256 -16.78 -0.98 5.45
C SER A 256 -15.61 0.01 5.34
N ASN A 257 -15.32 0.77 6.41
CA ASN A 257 -14.40 1.91 6.35
C ASN A 257 -13.14 1.77 7.20
N PHE A 258 -12.96 0.67 7.94
CA PHE A 258 -11.80 0.52 8.80
C PHE A 258 -10.49 0.54 8.01
N VAL A 259 -9.49 1.22 8.57
CA VAL A 259 -8.11 1.13 8.07
C VAL A 259 -7.65 -0.31 8.13
N GLN A 260 -6.99 -0.82 7.08
CA GLN A 260 -6.67 -2.25 6.99
C GLN A 260 -5.91 -2.80 8.20
N ASN A 261 -4.95 -2.03 8.74
CA ASN A 261 -4.14 -2.48 9.87
C ASN A 261 -4.79 -2.15 11.23
N TYR A 262 -6.13 -2.22 11.33
CA TYR A 262 -6.86 -1.82 12.55
C TYR A 262 -6.45 -2.63 13.78
N GLY A 263 -5.98 -3.87 13.62
CA GLY A 263 -5.45 -4.68 14.71
C GLY A 263 -4.30 -4.01 15.48
N MET A 264 -3.54 -3.12 14.82
CA MET A 264 -2.50 -2.32 15.49
C MET A 264 -3.07 -1.25 16.45
N ILE A 265 -4.33 -0.87 16.28
CA ILE A 265 -5.03 0.14 17.07
C ILE A 265 -5.88 -0.56 18.13
N THR A 266 -6.67 -1.55 17.71
CA THR A 266 -7.56 -2.31 18.60
C THR A 266 -6.82 -3.29 19.50
N GLN A 267 -5.54 -3.57 19.23
CA GLN A 267 -4.70 -4.57 19.90
C GLN A 267 -5.14 -6.03 19.68
N TYR A 268 -6.35 -6.26 19.15
CA TYR A 268 -6.79 -7.58 18.73
C TYR A 268 -6.01 -8.10 17.52
N PRO A 269 -5.59 -9.37 17.55
CA PRO A 269 -5.14 -10.08 16.35
C PRO A 269 -6.22 -10.05 15.25
N THR A 270 -5.80 -10.00 13.99
CA THR A 270 -6.71 -10.04 12.84
C THR A 270 -6.01 -10.59 11.59
N LEU A 271 -6.80 -11.07 10.62
CA LEU A 271 -6.30 -11.41 9.28
C LEU A 271 -6.20 -10.17 8.38
N ASP A 272 -6.78 -9.04 8.79
CA ASP A 272 -6.68 -7.79 8.05
C ASP A 272 -5.26 -7.24 8.10
N HIS A 273 -4.63 -7.15 6.93
CA HIS A 273 -3.26 -6.68 6.83
C HIS A 273 -2.98 -5.97 5.51
N PHE A 274 -2.26 -4.85 5.61
CA PHE A 274 -1.67 -4.17 4.47
C PHE A 274 -0.22 -3.81 4.74
N THR A 275 0.67 -4.39 3.94
CA THR A 275 2.01 -3.89 3.74
C THR A 275 2.40 -3.99 2.27
N SER A 276 3.37 -3.19 1.83
CA SER A 276 3.84 -3.24 0.45
C SER A 276 4.63 -4.52 0.11
N VAL A 277 4.84 -5.38 1.10
CA VAL A 277 5.62 -6.61 1.03
C VAL A 277 4.83 -7.84 1.54
N THR A 278 3.50 -7.81 1.51
CA THR A 278 2.65 -8.95 1.91
C THR A 278 3.07 -10.20 1.14
N ASN A 279 3.16 -11.33 1.85
CA ASN A 279 3.61 -12.60 1.29
C ASN A 279 2.55 -13.18 0.34
N GLY A 280 2.97 -13.58 -0.87
CA GLY A 280 2.09 -14.17 -1.89
C GLY A 280 1.44 -15.47 -1.43
N THR A 281 2.21 -16.37 -0.83
CA THR A 281 1.74 -17.65 -0.27
C THR A 281 0.64 -17.43 0.77
N ASN A 282 0.79 -16.43 1.64
CA ASN A 282 -0.22 -16.11 2.65
C ASN A 282 -1.52 -15.61 2.03
N MET A 283 -1.43 -14.72 1.03
CA MET A 283 -2.62 -14.23 0.32
C MET A 283 -3.34 -15.36 -0.42
N GLU A 284 -2.58 -16.23 -1.10
CA GLU A 284 -3.15 -17.38 -1.81
C GLU A 284 -3.80 -18.37 -0.84
N THR A 285 -3.15 -18.67 0.28
CA THR A 285 -3.70 -19.56 1.31
C THR A 285 -5.00 -19.01 1.89
N LEU A 286 -5.03 -17.72 2.28
CA LEU A 286 -6.24 -17.07 2.76
C LEU A 286 -7.35 -17.11 1.70
N ARG A 287 -7.02 -16.89 0.43
CA ARG A 287 -7.98 -16.99 -0.67
C ARG A 287 -8.59 -18.39 -0.79
N ARG A 288 -7.76 -19.43 -0.66
CA ARG A 288 -8.18 -20.84 -0.68
C ARG A 288 -9.02 -21.23 0.52
N LEU A 289 -8.87 -20.53 1.63
CA LEU A 289 -9.75 -20.65 2.80
C LEU A 289 -11.01 -19.77 2.70
N GLY A 290 -11.20 -19.07 1.57
CA GLY A 290 -12.37 -18.28 1.27
C GLY A 290 -12.31 -16.83 1.75
N TYR A 291 -11.18 -16.35 2.28
CA TYR A 291 -11.06 -14.95 2.70
C TYR A 291 -10.90 -13.98 1.53
N THR A 292 -11.36 -12.76 1.76
CA THR A 292 -11.23 -11.65 0.81
C THR A 292 -9.77 -11.22 0.72
N SER A 293 -9.33 -10.91 -0.50
CA SER A 293 -8.04 -10.31 -0.75
C SER A 293 -8.05 -9.42 -1.98
N TYR A 294 -7.34 -8.29 -1.91
CA TYR A 294 -7.29 -7.33 -3.00
C TYR A 294 -5.91 -6.67 -3.07
N TRP A 295 -5.28 -6.70 -4.24
CA TRP A 295 -3.93 -6.19 -4.46
C TRP A 295 -2.87 -6.83 -3.54
N VAL A 296 -2.35 -6.10 -2.53
CA VAL A 296 -1.45 -6.62 -1.48
C VAL A 296 -2.11 -6.63 -0.09
N LYS A 297 -3.43 -6.50 -0.04
CA LYS A 297 -4.23 -6.47 1.18
C LYS A 297 -4.90 -7.82 1.41
N THR A 298 -4.91 -8.25 2.66
CA THR A 298 -5.73 -9.38 3.14
C THR A 298 -6.81 -8.82 4.06
N TYR A 299 -7.98 -9.43 4.04
CA TYR A 299 -9.12 -9.07 4.88
C TYR A 299 -9.59 -10.31 5.64
N SER A 300 -10.14 -10.13 6.82
CA SER A 300 -10.83 -11.21 7.56
C SER A 300 -12.25 -11.46 7.07
N SER A 301 -12.82 -10.57 6.23
CA SER A 301 -14.12 -10.79 5.58
C SER A 301 -14.09 -11.97 4.61
N GLY A 302 -15.24 -12.58 4.36
CA GLY A 302 -15.34 -13.87 3.66
C GLY A 302 -15.11 -15.03 4.62
N GLY A 303 -14.41 -16.08 4.18
CA GLY A 303 -14.19 -17.31 4.93
C GLY A 303 -15.48 -18.11 5.13
N THR A 304 -15.43 -19.08 6.04
CA THR A 304 -16.55 -19.94 6.43
C THR A 304 -16.51 -20.16 7.94
N LEU A 305 -17.57 -20.69 8.55
CA LEU A 305 -17.53 -21.05 9.97
C LEU A 305 -16.37 -22.03 10.29
N PHE A 306 -16.06 -22.93 9.36
CA PHE A 306 -14.94 -23.86 9.50
C PHE A 306 -13.58 -23.16 9.45
N SER A 307 -13.33 -22.33 8.44
CA SER A 307 -12.05 -21.62 8.32
C SER A 307 -11.87 -20.62 9.46
N ASP A 308 -12.95 -19.96 9.89
CA ASP A 308 -12.95 -19.02 11.01
C ASP A 308 -12.57 -19.73 12.32
N ALA A 309 -13.20 -20.88 12.61
CA ALA A 309 -12.82 -21.68 13.77
C ALA A 309 -11.36 -22.15 13.68
N LEU A 310 -10.95 -22.71 12.55
CA LEU A 310 -9.59 -23.24 12.35
C LEU A 310 -8.51 -22.17 12.51
N LEU A 311 -8.76 -20.94 12.02
CA LEU A 311 -7.83 -19.82 12.12
C LEU A 311 -8.00 -18.98 13.39
N GLY A 312 -8.81 -19.41 14.35
CA GLY A 312 -8.96 -18.69 15.60
C GLY A 312 -9.71 -17.35 15.48
N ASN A 313 -10.53 -17.14 14.45
CA ASN A 313 -11.44 -16.00 14.36
C ASN A 313 -12.62 -16.23 15.32
N LYS A 314 -12.47 -15.73 16.55
CA LYS A 314 -13.44 -15.90 17.63
C LYS A 314 -14.47 -14.79 17.66
N TYR A 315 -14.05 -13.58 17.28
CA TYR A 315 -14.89 -12.39 17.38
C TYR A 315 -15.24 -11.84 16.00
N LEU A 316 -16.38 -11.15 15.91
CA LEU A 316 -16.84 -10.43 14.73
C LEU A 316 -17.18 -8.99 15.11
N ILE A 317 -16.67 -8.02 14.35
CA ILE A 317 -17.09 -6.62 14.41
C ILE A 317 -17.85 -6.23 13.14
N THR A 318 -18.95 -5.51 13.33
CA THR A 318 -19.81 -5.01 12.24
C THR A 318 -20.49 -3.71 12.66
N GLU A 319 -20.90 -2.90 11.69
CA GLU A 319 -21.70 -1.68 11.91
C GLU A 319 -23.19 -2.01 12.10
N ASP A 320 -23.63 -3.15 11.57
CA ASP A 320 -25.03 -3.58 11.62
C ASP A 320 -25.32 -4.45 12.84
N ARG A 321 -26.55 -4.36 13.35
CA ARG A 321 -27.06 -5.36 14.27
C ARG A 321 -27.43 -6.61 13.50
N ILE A 322 -26.73 -7.70 13.79
CA ILE A 322 -26.98 -9.01 13.18
C ILE A 322 -27.72 -9.91 14.18
N ASP A 323 -28.61 -10.73 13.65
CA ASP A 323 -29.27 -11.82 14.36
C ASP A 323 -28.73 -13.13 13.77
N ASP A 324 -27.57 -13.55 14.28
CA ASP A 324 -26.84 -14.73 13.82
C ASP A 324 -26.69 -15.70 14.98
N GLU A 325 -27.19 -16.92 14.82
CA GLU A 325 -27.13 -17.96 15.84
C GLU A 325 -25.70 -18.44 16.17
N ASN A 326 -24.73 -18.19 15.30
CA ASN A 326 -23.34 -18.55 15.52
C ASN A 326 -22.58 -17.49 16.32
N TYR A 327 -23.15 -16.29 16.50
CA TYR A 327 -22.49 -15.15 17.11
C TYR A 327 -23.36 -14.50 18.18
N GLN A 328 -22.85 -14.42 19.40
CA GLN A 328 -23.52 -13.75 20.50
C GLN A 328 -23.03 -12.30 20.61
N TYR A 329 -23.96 -11.36 20.72
CA TYR A 329 -23.64 -9.96 20.98
C TYR A 329 -22.90 -9.81 22.34
N VAL A 330 -21.76 -9.11 22.31
CA VAL A 330 -20.94 -8.81 23.49
C VAL A 330 -21.21 -7.37 23.95
N ASP A 331 -20.80 -6.38 23.14
CA ASP A 331 -20.98 -4.97 23.46
C ASP A 331 -20.92 -4.06 22.22
N THR A 332 -21.08 -2.74 22.42
CA THR A 332 -20.97 -1.70 21.38
C THR A 332 -19.86 -0.71 21.73
N PHE A 333 -19.00 -0.40 20.76
CA PHE A 333 -17.90 0.56 20.88
C PHE A 333 -18.04 1.62 19.77
N GLY A 334 -18.41 2.85 20.11
CA GLY A 334 -18.81 3.86 19.13
C GLY A 334 -19.92 3.37 18.18
N THR A 335 -19.58 3.18 16.89
CA THR A 335 -20.52 2.72 15.85
C THR A 335 -20.44 1.22 15.55
N ILE A 336 -19.53 0.48 16.19
CA ILE A 336 -19.34 -0.95 15.93
C ILE A 336 -19.92 -1.81 17.04
N HIS A 337 -20.43 -2.96 16.65
CA HIS A 337 -20.95 -4.00 17.53
C HIS A 337 -19.97 -5.18 17.53
N LEU A 338 -19.54 -5.60 18.71
CA LEU A 338 -18.69 -6.77 18.91
C LEU A 338 -19.57 -7.99 19.21
N TYR A 339 -19.29 -9.08 18.52
CA TYR A 339 -19.89 -10.39 18.75
C TYR A 339 -18.81 -11.43 18.98
N GLU A 340 -19.14 -12.47 19.73
CA GLU A 340 -18.29 -13.62 20.03
C GLU A 340 -18.94 -14.90 19.51
N SER A 341 -18.13 -15.82 18.96
CA SER A 341 -18.66 -17.09 18.46
C SER A 341 -19.28 -17.91 19.58
N GLN A 342 -20.49 -18.43 19.33
CA GLN A 342 -21.16 -19.37 20.23
C GLN A 342 -20.59 -20.80 20.10
N ASN A 343 -19.88 -21.07 19.01
CA ASN A 343 -19.21 -22.34 18.77
C ASN A 343 -17.76 -22.29 19.31
N PRO A 344 -17.21 -23.40 19.83
CA PRO A 344 -15.86 -23.38 20.38
C PRO A 344 -14.82 -23.08 19.28
N VAL A 345 -13.93 -22.14 19.57
CA VAL A 345 -12.78 -21.78 18.74
C VAL A 345 -11.52 -22.06 19.54
N GLN A 346 -10.56 -22.79 18.95
CA GLN A 346 -9.34 -23.23 19.64
C GLN A 346 -8.10 -22.56 19.05
N TYR A 347 -7.05 -22.41 19.86
CA TYR A 347 -5.77 -21.85 19.42
C TYR A 347 -4.78 -22.95 18.99
N GLY A 348 -5.28 -23.98 18.29
CA GLY A 348 -4.47 -25.08 17.78
C GLY A 348 -5.25 -26.39 17.70
N TYR A 349 -4.86 -27.26 16.78
CA TYR A 349 -5.57 -28.50 16.46
C TYR A 349 -4.58 -29.63 16.21
N ILE A 350 -4.88 -30.83 16.71
CA ILE A 350 -4.15 -32.03 16.27
C ILE A 350 -4.66 -32.40 14.88
N VAL A 351 -3.73 -32.55 13.93
CA VAL A 351 -4.03 -32.92 12.55
C VAL A 351 -3.46 -34.30 12.24
N GLN A 352 -4.12 -35.02 11.34
CA GLN A 352 -3.74 -36.39 10.97
C GLN A 352 -2.70 -36.44 9.84
N GLY A 353 -2.49 -35.31 9.17
CA GLY A 353 -1.49 -35.19 8.11
C GLY A 353 -1.40 -33.77 7.57
N ASN A 354 -0.40 -33.54 6.72
CA ASN A 354 -0.22 -32.30 5.99
C ASN A 354 -0.71 -32.47 4.54
N THR A 355 -1.33 -31.43 3.99
CA THR A 355 -1.74 -31.36 2.57
C THR A 355 -1.30 -30.04 1.97
N SER A 356 -1.15 -29.99 0.65
CA SER A 356 -0.87 -28.77 -0.10
C SER A 356 -2.07 -28.40 -0.95
N PHE A 357 -2.23 -27.11 -1.23
CA PHE A 357 -3.27 -26.59 -2.10
C PHE A 357 -2.82 -26.42 -3.56
N THR A 358 -1.59 -26.84 -3.91
CA THR A 358 -0.97 -26.62 -5.23
C THR A 358 -1.89 -26.97 -6.42
N ASP A 359 -2.68 -28.05 -6.31
CA ASP A 359 -3.53 -28.56 -7.41
C ASP A 359 -5.04 -28.28 -7.23
N VAL A 360 -5.40 -27.37 -6.31
CA VAL A 360 -6.81 -27.15 -5.94
C VAL A 360 -7.39 -25.94 -6.66
N SER A 361 -8.60 -26.09 -7.21
CA SER A 361 -9.18 -25.11 -8.14
C SER A 361 -10.02 -24.02 -7.48
N ASN A 362 -10.66 -24.33 -6.34
CA ASN A 362 -11.60 -23.45 -5.65
C ASN A 362 -11.51 -23.58 -4.12
N ALA A 363 -12.17 -22.67 -3.40
CA ALA A 363 -12.10 -22.63 -1.94
C ALA A 363 -12.83 -23.81 -1.25
N PHE A 364 -13.86 -24.39 -1.87
CA PHE A 364 -14.59 -25.53 -1.30
C PHE A 364 -13.74 -26.80 -1.30
N GLU A 365 -13.09 -27.12 -2.41
CA GLU A 365 -12.14 -28.24 -2.51
C GLU A 365 -10.98 -28.07 -1.53
N SER A 366 -10.48 -26.84 -1.37
CA SER A 366 -9.38 -26.53 -0.46
C SER A 366 -9.78 -26.82 0.99
N GLN A 367 -10.98 -26.42 1.38
CA GLN A 367 -11.51 -26.67 2.72
C GLN A 367 -11.91 -28.13 2.93
N ASN A 368 -12.35 -28.86 1.91
CA ASN A 368 -12.57 -30.31 1.98
C ASN A 368 -11.28 -31.07 2.27
N LEU A 369 -10.20 -30.76 1.53
CA LEU A 369 -8.88 -31.36 1.78
C LEU A 369 -8.40 -31.08 3.21
N LEU A 370 -8.58 -29.84 3.66
CA LEU A 370 -8.19 -29.43 5.00
C LEU A 370 -9.03 -30.12 6.09
N TYR A 371 -10.35 -30.19 5.91
CA TYR A 371 -11.24 -30.88 6.83
C TYR A 371 -10.87 -32.35 6.99
N ARG A 372 -10.58 -33.07 5.91
CA ARG A 372 -10.10 -34.46 5.98
C ARG A 372 -8.76 -34.59 6.69
N ALA A 373 -7.82 -33.68 6.41
CA ALA A 373 -6.50 -33.68 7.05
C ALA A 373 -6.57 -33.39 8.56
N VAL A 374 -7.45 -32.48 8.97
CA VAL A 374 -7.63 -32.09 10.37
C VAL A 374 -8.43 -33.14 11.14
N THR A 375 -9.52 -33.65 10.57
CA THR A 375 -10.42 -34.59 11.28
C THR A 375 -10.03 -36.06 11.14
N GLY A 376 -9.22 -36.41 10.14
CA GLY A 376 -8.91 -37.81 9.79
C GLY A 376 -10.06 -38.56 9.12
N LYS A 377 -11.16 -37.87 8.79
CA LYS A 377 -12.32 -38.48 8.15
C LYS A 377 -12.14 -38.48 6.63
N GLU A 378 -12.75 -39.46 5.96
CA GLU A 378 -12.78 -39.56 4.50
C GLU A 378 -13.91 -38.72 3.86
N GLU A 379 -14.80 -38.16 4.67
CA GLU A 379 -15.96 -37.40 4.20
C GLU A 379 -15.62 -35.93 3.92
N ASP A 380 -16.38 -35.35 2.99
CA ASP A 380 -16.29 -33.93 2.68
C ASP A 380 -17.17 -33.06 3.58
N LEU A 381 -16.65 -31.88 3.89
CA LEU A 381 -17.38 -30.83 4.61
C LEU A 381 -18.35 -30.10 3.68
N PHE A 382 -17.90 -29.83 2.45
CA PHE A 382 -18.65 -29.16 1.40
C PHE A 382 -19.14 -30.15 0.35
N SER A 383 -20.43 -30.06 0.02
CA SER A 383 -20.97 -30.56 -1.24
C SER A 383 -20.96 -29.42 -2.25
N VAL A 384 -20.30 -29.60 -3.40
CA VAL A 384 -20.23 -28.59 -4.46
C VAL A 384 -21.30 -28.88 -5.50
N TYR A 385 -22.12 -27.87 -5.81
CA TYR A 385 -23.11 -27.97 -6.87
C TYR A 385 -22.44 -27.59 -8.20
N GLU A 386 -22.60 -28.46 -9.19
CA GLU A 386 -22.05 -28.24 -10.54
C GLU A 386 -22.71 -27.04 -11.22
N ASP A 387 -22.03 -26.50 -12.24
CA ASP A 387 -22.33 -25.22 -12.93
C ASP A 387 -23.61 -25.27 -13.81
N ASP A 388 -24.71 -25.82 -13.31
CA ASP A 388 -25.99 -25.98 -14.02
C ASP A 388 -26.86 -24.70 -13.96
N PHE A 389 -26.27 -23.54 -14.26
CA PHE A 389 -27.01 -22.29 -14.33
C PHE A 389 -27.84 -22.21 -15.61
N ARG A 390 -29.15 -21.97 -15.48
CA ARG A 390 -30.00 -21.56 -16.60
C ARG A 390 -29.79 -20.07 -16.86
N SER A 391 -29.26 -19.74 -18.02
CA SER A 391 -28.99 -18.35 -18.41
C SER A 391 -30.14 -17.70 -19.18
N GLU A 392 -30.37 -16.42 -18.95
CA GLU A 392 -31.25 -15.53 -19.71
C GLU A 392 -30.46 -14.29 -20.17
N ASN A 393 -30.64 -13.87 -21.43
CA ASN A 393 -29.98 -12.70 -22.04
C ASN A 393 -28.43 -12.70 -22.00
N LEU A 394 -27.81 -13.89 -22.06
CA LEU A 394 -26.35 -14.07 -22.01
C LEU A 394 -25.85 -14.94 -23.17
N HIS A 395 -24.71 -14.56 -23.73
CA HIS A 395 -23.87 -15.43 -24.54
C HIS A 395 -22.73 -15.95 -23.67
N ILE A 396 -22.65 -17.27 -23.51
CA ILE A 396 -21.66 -17.93 -22.63
C ILE A 396 -20.67 -18.71 -23.48
N THR A 397 -19.38 -18.46 -23.27
CA THR A 397 -18.28 -19.18 -23.92
C THR A 397 -17.24 -19.61 -22.90
N THR A 398 -16.60 -20.77 -23.11
CA THR A 398 -15.55 -21.29 -22.21
C THR A 398 -14.31 -21.64 -23.02
N GLU A 399 -13.17 -21.03 -22.67
CA GLU A 399 -11.85 -21.29 -23.25
C GLU A 399 -10.81 -21.39 -22.12
N ASP A 400 -9.98 -22.43 -22.10
CA ASP A 400 -8.89 -22.63 -21.13
C ASP A 400 -9.29 -22.40 -19.64
N ASP A 401 -10.39 -23.03 -19.23
CA ASP A 401 -11.01 -22.91 -17.88
C ASP A 401 -11.48 -21.50 -17.51
N LEU A 402 -11.62 -20.59 -18.49
CA LEU A 402 -12.19 -19.27 -18.32
C LEU A 402 -13.55 -19.22 -19.03
N THR A 403 -14.62 -19.02 -18.25
CA THR A 403 -15.98 -18.85 -18.77
C THR A 403 -16.31 -17.36 -18.86
N SER A 404 -16.64 -16.89 -20.06
CA SER A 404 -17.07 -15.53 -20.35
C SER A 404 -18.60 -15.46 -20.45
N TYR A 405 -19.17 -14.45 -19.82
CA TYR A 405 -20.59 -14.11 -19.81
C TYR A 405 -20.73 -12.75 -20.49
N GLU A 406 -21.28 -12.74 -21.70
CA GLU A 406 -21.46 -11.53 -22.51
C GLU A 406 -22.95 -11.18 -22.60
N ILE A 407 -23.30 -9.92 -22.34
CA ILE A 407 -24.68 -9.42 -22.38
C ILE A 407 -25.13 -9.33 -23.84
N VAL A 408 -26.30 -9.89 -24.14
CA VAL A 408 -26.84 -9.90 -25.51
C VAL A 408 -27.61 -8.60 -25.83
N ASP A 409 -28.42 -8.13 -24.88
CA ASP A 409 -29.24 -6.92 -25.01
C ASP A 409 -29.18 -6.10 -23.71
N ASP A 410 -28.57 -4.92 -23.75
CA ASP A 410 -28.39 -4.02 -22.61
C ASP A 410 -29.71 -3.46 -22.05
N GLU A 411 -30.84 -3.60 -22.77
CA GLU A 411 -32.16 -3.16 -22.29
C GLU A 411 -32.88 -4.23 -21.43
N LEU A 412 -32.36 -5.46 -21.37
CA LEU A 412 -32.94 -6.58 -20.62
C LEU A 412 -32.04 -7.02 -19.46
N LEU A 413 -32.65 -7.67 -18.46
CA LEU A 413 -31.88 -8.27 -17.36
C LEU A 413 -31.14 -9.51 -17.85
N SER A 414 -29.83 -9.57 -17.55
CA SER A 414 -28.96 -10.71 -17.84
C SER A 414 -28.80 -11.55 -16.59
N MET A 415 -29.36 -12.74 -16.59
CA MET A 415 -29.54 -13.54 -15.37
C MET A 415 -28.97 -14.95 -15.54
N LEU A 416 -28.38 -15.46 -14.46
CA LEU A 416 -28.10 -16.88 -14.25
C LEU A 416 -29.00 -17.36 -13.11
N HIS A 417 -29.74 -18.44 -13.35
CA HIS A 417 -30.69 -19.01 -12.39
C HIS A 417 -30.27 -20.41 -12.02
N THR A 418 -30.27 -20.73 -10.73
CA THR A 418 -30.13 -22.10 -10.25
C THR A 418 -30.94 -22.31 -8.99
N THR A 419 -31.22 -23.58 -8.69
CA THR A 419 -31.98 -23.99 -7.52
C THR A 419 -31.19 -25.08 -6.80
N VAL A 420 -31.00 -24.91 -5.50
CA VAL A 420 -30.23 -25.81 -4.66
C VAL A 420 -31.17 -26.56 -3.72
N GLU A 421 -31.21 -27.89 -3.82
CA GLU A 421 -31.90 -28.75 -2.85
C GLU A 421 -30.96 -28.97 -1.66
N VAL A 422 -31.27 -28.33 -0.53
CA VAL A 422 -30.54 -28.48 0.73
C VAL A 422 -31.14 -29.63 1.51
N LYS A 423 -30.32 -30.63 1.81
CA LYS A 423 -30.68 -31.78 2.66
C LYS A 423 -29.89 -31.70 3.94
N ASP A 424 -30.58 -31.84 5.06
CA ASP A 424 -30.03 -31.56 6.38
C ASP A 424 -29.56 -30.09 6.49
N ARG A 425 -29.17 -29.68 7.69
CA ARG A 425 -28.79 -28.30 7.94
C ARG A 425 -27.43 -27.96 7.29
N SER A 426 -27.42 -26.97 6.39
CA SER A 426 -26.21 -26.55 5.67
C SER A 426 -26.13 -25.04 5.49
N VAL A 427 -24.89 -24.53 5.41
CA VAL A 427 -24.61 -23.13 5.06
C VAL A 427 -24.18 -23.06 3.60
N LEU A 428 -24.89 -22.28 2.79
CA LEU A 428 -24.60 -22.10 1.37
C LEU A 428 -23.61 -20.96 1.17
N TYR A 429 -22.65 -21.16 0.27
CA TYR A 429 -21.64 -20.18 -0.10
C TYR A 429 -21.47 -20.09 -1.61
N LEU A 430 -21.16 -18.89 -2.12
CA LEU A 430 -20.83 -18.61 -3.51
C LEU A 430 -19.33 -18.25 -3.65
N ASP A 431 -18.62 -18.94 -4.55
CA ASP A 431 -17.25 -18.63 -4.94
C ASP A 431 -17.23 -18.02 -6.35
N VAL A 432 -16.66 -16.81 -6.46
CA VAL A 432 -16.46 -16.11 -7.73
C VAL A 432 -15.00 -15.68 -7.83
N LEU A 433 -14.29 -16.23 -8.82
CA LEU A 433 -12.85 -16.01 -8.95
C LEU A 433 -12.42 -16.00 -10.42
N LYS A 434 -11.54 -15.06 -10.80
CA LYS A 434 -10.87 -15.09 -12.11
C LYS A 434 -9.51 -15.77 -12.04
N SER A 435 -8.76 -15.55 -10.96
CA SER A 435 -7.43 -16.13 -10.74
C SER A 435 -7.09 -16.19 -9.25
N MET A 436 -6.26 -17.13 -8.83
CA MET A 436 -5.62 -17.09 -7.50
C MET A 436 -4.67 -15.87 -7.36
N ASP A 437 -4.25 -15.27 -8.48
CA ASP A 437 -3.53 -14.00 -8.48
C ASP A 437 -4.51 -12.82 -8.28
N ASN A 438 -4.47 -12.23 -7.09
CA ASN A 438 -5.27 -11.08 -6.70
C ASN A 438 -5.17 -9.87 -7.64
N THR A 439 -4.05 -9.71 -8.36
CA THR A 439 -3.89 -8.57 -9.28
C THR A 439 -4.77 -8.68 -10.52
N VAL A 440 -5.21 -9.90 -10.87
CA VAL A 440 -6.07 -10.19 -12.02
C VAL A 440 -7.56 -10.02 -11.67
N ASN A 441 -7.93 -10.24 -10.40
CA ASN A 441 -9.32 -10.19 -9.94
C ASN A 441 -9.94 -8.79 -9.95
N ALA A 442 -9.14 -7.72 -10.05
CA ALA A 442 -9.68 -6.37 -10.22
C ALA A 442 -10.59 -6.24 -11.46
N ALA A 443 -10.40 -7.09 -12.48
CA ALA A 443 -11.18 -7.09 -13.71
C ALA A 443 -12.61 -7.62 -13.57
N ILE A 444 -12.98 -8.23 -12.43
CA ILE A 444 -14.32 -8.77 -12.20
C ILE A 444 -15.11 -8.02 -11.13
N MET A 445 -14.53 -6.96 -10.53
CA MET A 445 -15.19 -6.22 -9.46
C MET A 445 -16.43 -5.47 -9.97
N GLY A 446 -17.52 -5.48 -9.21
CA GLY A 446 -18.74 -4.77 -9.57
C GLY A 446 -19.39 -5.29 -10.85
N THR A 447 -19.41 -6.61 -11.06
CA THR A 447 -19.93 -7.22 -12.29
C THR A 447 -21.19 -8.06 -12.07
N MET A 448 -21.63 -8.25 -10.82
CA MET A 448 -22.76 -9.11 -10.49
C MET A 448 -23.62 -8.55 -9.35
N ASN A 449 -24.94 -8.77 -9.41
CA ASN A 449 -25.83 -8.67 -8.25
C ASN A 449 -26.32 -10.07 -7.86
N ILE A 450 -26.32 -10.39 -6.57
CA ILE A 450 -26.64 -11.73 -6.06
C ILE A 450 -27.97 -11.68 -5.31
N TYR A 451 -28.88 -12.59 -5.65
CA TYR A 451 -30.18 -12.73 -5.02
C TYR A 451 -30.34 -14.14 -4.46
N VAL A 452 -30.98 -14.23 -3.29
CA VAL A 452 -31.35 -15.49 -2.65
C VAL A 452 -32.84 -15.45 -2.35
N ASN A 453 -33.59 -16.44 -2.83
CA ASN A 453 -35.05 -16.51 -2.73
C ASN A 453 -35.75 -15.22 -3.21
N GLY A 454 -35.22 -14.62 -4.29
CA GLY A 454 -35.74 -13.39 -4.90
C GLY A 454 -35.43 -12.09 -4.14
N VAL A 455 -34.67 -12.15 -3.04
CA VAL A 455 -34.23 -10.97 -2.27
C VAL A 455 -32.78 -10.64 -2.63
N LEU A 456 -32.50 -9.37 -2.93
CA LEU A 456 -31.14 -8.89 -3.17
C LEU A 456 -30.31 -9.06 -1.89
N LEU A 457 -29.28 -9.90 -1.97
CA LEU A 457 -28.33 -10.10 -0.89
C LEU A 457 -27.20 -9.07 -0.96
N ILE A 458 -26.61 -8.89 -2.14
CA ILE A 458 -25.53 -7.94 -2.37
C ILE A 458 -25.51 -7.48 -3.84
N ASP A 459 -25.31 -6.18 -4.04
CA ASP A 459 -25.08 -5.53 -5.33
C ASP A 459 -23.60 -5.27 -5.60
N ASP A 460 -23.23 -5.06 -6.87
CA ASP A 460 -21.86 -4.74 -7.30
C ASP A 460 -20.81 -5.74 -6.76
N TYR A 461 -21.16 -7.02 -6.67
CA TYR A 461 -20.27 -8.10 -6.28
C TYR A 461 -19.42 -8.58 -7.48
N PRO A 462 -18.17 -9.06 -7.26
CA PRO A 462 -17.35 -8.89 -6.06
C PRO A 462 -16.92 -7.44 -5.80
N ARG A 463 -16.64 -7.09 -4.54
CA ARG A 463 -16.14 -5.76 -4.10
C ARG A 463 -14.72 -5.85 -3.53
N GLU A 464 -14.02 -4.72 -3.41
CA GLU A 464 -12.65 -4.68 -2.84
C GLU A 464 -12.55 -5.37 -1.47
N MET A 465 -13.51 -5.10 -0.57
CA MET A 465 -13.54 -5.66 0.80
C MET A 465 -14.48 -6.87 0.95
N GLN A 466 -15.13 -7.31 -0.13
CA GLN A 466 -16.07 -8.45 -0.13
C GLN A 466 -15.94 -9.19 -1.45
N ASN A 467 -14.90 -10.01 -1.56
CA ASN A 467 -14.68 -10.84 -2.74
C ASN A 467 -14.27 -12.28 -2.43
N GLY A 468 -14.15 -12.68 -1.15
CA GLY A 468 -13.97 -14.06 -0.73
C GLY A 468 -15.21 -14.91 -0.97
N LEU A 469 -15.36 -16.02 -0.25
CA LEU A 469 -16.63 -16.76 -0.23
C LEU A 469 -17.74 -15.87 0.33
N LEU A 470 -18.82 -15.73 -0.44
CA LEU A 470 -20.02 -15.02 -0.03
C LEU A 470 -20.99 -16.02 0.62
N GLU A 471 -21.34 -15.81 1.88
CA GLU A 471 -22.39 -16.58 2.55
C GLU A 471 -23.76 -16.21 1.97
N LEU A 472 -24.49 -17.21 1.47
CA LEU A 472 -25.84 -17.06 0.91
C LEU A 472 -26.94 -17.29 1.95
N GLY A 473 -26.60 -17.92 3.08
CA GLY A 473 -27.48 -18.20 4.20
C GLY A 473 -27.37 -19.63 4.71
N THR A 474 -28.04 -19.88 5.84
CA THR A 474 -28.18 -21.22 6.45
C THR A 474 -29.59 -21.74 6.22
N PHE A 475 -29.70 -22.97 5.73
CA PHE A 475 -30.97 -23.57 5.30
C PHE A 475 -31.05 -25.03 5.79
N GLU A 476 -32.27 -25.55 5.97
CA GLU A 476 -32.52 -26.92 6.45
C GLU A 476 -33.74 -27.53 5.75
N ASP A 477 -33.53 -28.66 5.07
CA ASP A 477 -34.58 -29.44 4.39
C ASP A 477 -35.48 -28.61 3.46
N GLU A 478 -34.88 -27.68 2.73
CA GLU A 478 -35.59 -26.75 1.84
C GLU A 478 -34.88 -26.58 0.50
N THR A 479 -35.58 -25.95 -0.43
CA THR A 479 -35.09 -25.65 -1.77
C THR A 479 -34.85 -24.15 -1.87
N VAL A 480 -33.64 -23.77 -2.25
CA VAL A 480 -33.17 -22.37 -2.27
C VAL A 480 -32.97 -21.93 -3.70
N ASP A 481 -33.61 -20.82 -4.08
CA ASP A 481 -33.43 -20.20 -5.39
C ASP A 481 -32.28 -19.19 -5.33
N ILE A 482 -31.33 -19.31 -6.25
CA ILE A 482 -30.16 -18.42 -6.34
C ILE A 482 -30.13 -17.82 -7.74
N ASP A 483 -30.26 -16.49 -7.79
CA ASP A 483 -30.18 -15.73 -9.03
C ASP A 483 -28.96 -14.80 -9.02
N ILE A 484 -28.21 -14.82 -10.11
CA ILE A 484 -27.04 -13.97 -10.31
C ILE A 484 -27.29 -13.10 -11.54
N GLN A 485 -27.46 -11.79 -11.32
CA GLN A 485 -27.55 -10.83 -12.41
C GLN A 485 -26.14 -10.44 -12.85
N ILE A 486 -25.82 -10.60 -14.14
CA ILE A 486 -24.59 -10.08 -14.74
C ILE A 486 -24.86 -8.63 -15.19
N ILE A 487 -24.18 -7.66 -14.59
CA ILE A 487 -24.40 -6.23 -14.88
C ILE A 487 -23.42 -5.67 -15.93
N SER A 488 -22.34 -6.40 -16.21
CA SER A 488 -21.40 -6.10 -17.30
C SER A 488 -20.67 -7.37 -17.75
N ASP A 489 -20.22 -7.41 -19.00
CA ASP A 489 -19.43 -8.51 -19.55
C ASP A 489 -18.28 -8.90 -18.62
N VAL A 490 -18.19 -10.19 -18.31
CA VAL A 490 -17.22 -10.69 -17.34
C VAL A 490 -16.74 -12.08 -17.70
N SER A 491 -15.46 -12.36 -17.44
CA SER A 491 -14.93 -13.72 -17.54
C SER A 491 -14.33 -14.15 -16.22
N VAL A 492 -14.79 -15.30 -15.71
CA VAL A 492 -14.38 -15.91 -14.45
C VAL A 492 -13.94 -17.36 -14.66
N ARG A 493 -13.07 -17.85 -13.80
CA ARG A 493 -12.64 -19.25 -13.74
C ARG A 493 -13.51 -20.07 -12.80
N THR A 494 -14.01 -19.44 -11.75
CA THR A 494 -14.85 -20.07 -10.74
C THR A 494 -16.13 -19.25 -10.60
N LEU A 495 -17.27 -19.93 -10.72
CA LEU A 495 -18.60 -19.44 -10.36
C LEU A 495 -19.36 -20.63 -9.77
N LYS A 496 -19.13 -20.96 -8.50
CA LYS A 496 -19.60 -22.21 -7.89
C LYS A 496 -20.37 -21.98 -6.60
N ILE A 497 -21.33 -22.85 -6.32
CA ILE A 497 -22.06 -22.88 -5.04
C ILE A 497 -21.65 -24.12 -4.25
N GLY A 498 -21.32 -23.92 -2.98
CA GLY A 498 -21.00 -25.00 -2.05
C GLY A 498 -21.93 -25.00 -0.84
N ALA A 499 -22.41 -26.18 -0.43
CA ALA A 499 -23.11 -26.38 0.84
C ALA A 499 -22.16 -26.98 1.88
N MET A 500 -21.86 -26.22 2.92
CA MET A 500 -21.14 -26.70 4.11
C MET A 500 -22.11 -27.41 5.04
N SER A 501 -21.84 -28.68 5.37
CA SER A 501 -22.63 -29.39 6.38
C SER A 501 -22.42 -28.78 7.77
N TYR A 502 -23.50 -28.27 8.36
CA TYR A 502 -23.45 -27.60 9.66
C TYR A 502 -23.08 -28.57 10.79
N ASP A 503 -23.64 -29.79 10.77
CA ASP A 503 -23.34 -30.81 11.77
C ASP A 503 -21.88 -31.26 11.73
N LYS A 504 -21.30 -31.45 10.55
CA LYS A 504 -19.87 -31.79 10.41
C LYS A 504 -18.96 -30.68 10.94
N TYR A 505 -19.33 -29.43 10.70
CA TYR A 505 -18.65 -28.28 11.27
C TYR A 505 -18.75 -28.28 12.81
N LEU A 506 -19.94 -28.47 13.38
CA LEU A 506 -20.14 -28.52 14.82
C LEU A 506 -19.38 -29.67 15.48
N ASP A 507 -19.36 -30.84 14.86
CA ASP A 507 -18.58 -31.99 15.30
C ASP A 507 -17.09 -31.63 15.35
N PHE A 508 -16.57 -30.97 14.32
CA PHE A 508 -15.20 -30.47 14.30
C PHE A 508 -14.95 -29.44 15.41
N ALA A 509 -15.77 -28.39 15.50
CA ALA A 509 -15.60 -27.30 16.46
C ALA A 509 -15.65 -27.79 17.92
N ARG A 510 -16.40 -28.86 18.20
CA ARG A 510 -16.51 -29.47 19.53
C ARG A 510 -15.46 -30.55 19.81
N SER A 511 -14.70 -30.99 18.80
CA SER A 511 -13.70 -32.05 18.93
C SER A 511 -12.34 -31.53 19.40
N SER A 512 -11.90 -32.05 20.56
CA SER A 512 -10.62 -31.88 21.29
C SER A 512 -9.99 -30.48 21.44
N VAL A 513 -9.54 -30.19 22.66
CA VAL A 513 -8.76 -29.00 23.03
C VAL A 513 -7.33 -29.46 23.29
N PRO A 514 -6.41 -29.38 22.32
CA PRO A 514 -5.01 -29.70 22.59
C PRO A 514 -4.30 -28.59 23.35
N VAL A 515 -4.67 -27.33 23.11
CA VAL A 515 -3.98 -26.15 23.67
C VAL A 515 -4.70 -25.68 24.93
N THR A 516 -4.00 -25.70 26.06
CA THR A 516 -4.57 -25.39 27.38
C THR A 516 -4.43 -23.92 27.75
N ASP A 517 -3.37 -23.27 27.31
CA ASP A 517 -3.12 -21.86 27.58
C ASP A 517 -2.22 -21.23 26.53
N VAL A 518 -2.39 -19.93 26.30
CA VAL A 518 -1.57 -19.15 25.38
C VAL A 518 -1.34 -17.79 25.98
N SER A 519 -0.08 -17.37 26.00
CA SER A 519 0.29 -16.01 26.40
C SER A 519 1.27 -15.41 25.40
N THR A 520 1.33 -14.08 25.37
CA THR A 520 2.28 -13.38 24.52
C THR A 520 3.22 -12.52 25.35
N HIS A 521 4.50 -12.50 24.98
CA HIS A 521 5.47 -11.62 25.62
C HIS A 521 6.44 -11.07 24.60
N LYS A 522 6.27 -9.77 24.27
CA LYS A 522 7.10 -9.04 23.29
C LYS A 522 7.08 -9.69 21.90
N ASN A 523 8.10 -10.48 21.58
CA ASN A 523 8.28 -11.17 20.31
C ASN A 523 8.11 -12.69 20.45
N GLN A 524 7.51 -13.14 21.55
CA GLN A 524 7.30 -14.54 21.88
C GLN A 524 5.82 -14.84 22.04
N ILE A 525 5.43 -16.04 21.61
CA ILE A 525 4.15 -16.68 21.91
C ILE A 525 4.50 -17.95 22.68
N ILE A 526 3.94 -18.09 23.88
CA ILE A 526 4.14 -19.25 24.75
C ILE A 526 2.82 -20.02 24.76
N ILE A 527 2.89 -21.31 24.42
CA ILE A 527 1.73 -22.18 24.27
C ILE A 527 1.93 -23.38 25.19
N GLU A 528 0.99 -23.60 26.09
CA GLU A 528 0.91 -24.79 26.92
C GLU A 528 -0.09 -25.78 26.29
N THR A 529 0.29 -27.04 26.21
CA THR A 529 -0.51 -28.08 25.54
C THR A 529 -0.23 -29.45 26.14
N ASP A 530 -1.24 -30.33 26.19
CA ASP A 530 -1.11 -31.74 26.55
C ASP A 530 -1.27 -32.67 25.34
N ALA A 531 -1.12 -32.11 24.14
CA ALA A 531 -1.46 -32.76 22.89
C ALA A 531 -0.39 -33.76 22.42
N GLU A 532 -0.84 -34.88 21.86
CA GLU A 532 0.01 -35.90 21.25
C GLU A 532 -0.21 -35.92 19.73
N GLY A 533 0.89 -35.95 18.95
CA GLY A 533 0.86 -35.99 17.50
C GLY A 533 1.22 -34.67 16.83
N LEU A 534 0.77 -34.47 15.60
CA LEU A 534 1.10 -33.27 14.81
C LEU A 534 0.15 -32.12 15.20
N LEU A 535 0.68 -31.15 15.94
CA LEU A 535 -0.05 -29.95 16.33
C LEU A 535 0.05 -28.89 15.23
N PHE A 536 -1.10 -28.43 14.75
CA PHE A 536 -1.27 -27.26 13.90
C PHE A 536 -1.54 -26.02 14.76
N LEU A 537 -0.85 -24.93 14.45
CA LEU A 537 -1.07 -23.61 15.04
C LEU A 537 -1.48 -22.62 13.94
N PRO A 538 -2.53 -21.81 14.15
CA PRO A 538 -2.99 -20.84 13.15
C PRO A 538 -2.09 -19.60 13.12
N ILE A 539 -0.79 -19.79 13.00
CA ILE A 539 0.25 -18.76 12.93
C ILE A 539 0.93 -18.92 11.57
N THR A 540 0.89 -17.87 10.75
CA THR A 540 1.55 -17.86 9.45
C THR A 540 3.06 -18.02 9.61
N TYR A 541 3.65 -18.98 8.92
CA TYR A 541 5.07 -19.22 8.90
C TYR A 541 5.82 -18.10 8.15
N HIS A 542 6.89 -17.64 8.78
CA HIS A 542 7.85 -16.71 8.24
C HIS A 542 9.25 -17.15 8.68
N GLU A 543 10.26 -16.95 7.83
CA GLU A 543 11.66 -17.34 8.09
C GLU A 543 12.22 -16.80 9.42
N GLY A 544 11.65 -15.72 9.95
CA GLY A 544 12.03 -15.14 11.24
C GLY A 544 11.59 -15.91 12.48
N TYR A 545 10.74 -16.93 12.36
CA TYR A 545 10.27 -17.73 13.48
C TYR A 545 11.25 -18.84 13.87
N THR A 546 11.35 -19.06 15.17
CA THR A 546 12.08 -20.18 15.80
C THR A 546 11.19 -20.80 16.86
N LEU A 547 11.27 -22.12 17.04
CA LEU A 547 10.46 -22.87 17.98
C LEU A 547 11.35 -23.62 18.97
N GLU A 548 10.98 -23.58 20.24
CA GLU A 548 11.52 -24.45 21.28
C GLU A 548 10.37 -25.25 21.90
N VAL A 549 10.56 -26.55 22.07
CA VAL A 549 9.64 -27.44 22.80
C VAL A 549 10.36 -27.85 24.09
N ASP A 550 9.80 -27.50 25.24
CA ASP A 550 10.39 -27.74 26.56
C ASP A 550 11.81 -27.15 26.70
N GLY A 551 12.05 -26.00 26.05
CA GLY A 551 13.35 -25.33 26.00
C GLY A 551 14.38 -25.96 25.05
N VAL A 552 13.97 -26.95 24.25
CA VAL A 552 14.83 -27.58 23.23
C VAL A 552 14.48 -27.03 21.84
N PRO A 553 15.43 -26.44 21.11
CA PRO A 553 15.21 -25.98 19.74
C PRO A 553 14.68 -27.11 18.86
N THR A 554 13.54 -26.86 18.21
CA THR A 554 12.80 -27.84 17.41
C THR A 554 12.47 -27.22 16.04
N ASP A 555 12.58 -28.04 14.99
CA ASP A 555 12.27 -27.59 13.63
C ASP A 555 10.76 -27.36 13.49
N ILE A 556 10.41 -26.27 12.79
CA ILE A 556 9.02 -25.96 12.44
C ILE A 556 8.64 -26.76 11.19
N GLU A 557 7.52 -27.49 11.27
CA GLU A 557 6.87 -28.08 10.11
C GLU A 557 5.92 -27.06 9.49
N VAL A 558 6.00 -26.82 8.17
CA VAL A 558 5.07 -25.92 7.49
C VAL A 558 3.84 -26.72 7.06
N LEU A 559 2.71 -26.45 7.69
CA LEU A 559 1.43 -27.11 7.43
C LEU A 559 0.55 -26.26 6.52
N PHE A 560 -0.15 -26.92 5.59
CA PHE A 560 -1.12 -26.29 4.68
C PHE A 560 -0.51 -25.09 3.94
N ASP A 561 0.71 -25.30 3.42
CA ASP A 561 1.57 -24.37 2.69
C ASP A 561 2.05 -23.11 3.45
N ASN A 562 1.46 -22.77 4.60
CA ASN A 562 1.60 -21.42 5.15
C ASN A 562 1.59 -21.33 6.69
N TYR A 563 1.23 -22.38 7.43
CA TYR A 563 1.07 -22.30 8.89
C TYR A 563 2.13 -23.12 9.64
N ILE A 564 2.31 -22.80 10.92
CA ILE A 564 3.26 -23.47 11.80
C ILE A 564 2.65 -24.77 12.33
N GLY A 565 3.45 -25.84 12.29
CA GLY A 565 3.16 -27.09 12.97
C GLY A 565 4.38 -27.69 13.63
N VAL A 566 4.12 -28.62 14.55
CA VAL A 566 5.15 -29.36 15.29
C VAL A 566 4.63 -30.71 15.75
N SER A 567 5.44 -31.75 15.59
CA SER A 567 5.16 -33.08 16.12
C SER A 567 5.52 -33.16 17.61
N LEU A 568 4.54 -33.51 18.46
CA LEU A 568 4.68 -33.64 19.91
C LEU A 568 4.53 -35.09 20.36
N SER A 569 5.28 -35.46 21.38
CA SER A 569 5.07 -36.71 22.13
C SER A 569 3.88 -36.58 23.07
N GLY A 570 3.38 -37.69 23.63
CA GLY A 570 2.36 -37.62 24.67
C GLY A 570 2.92 -37.04 25.98
N GLY A 571 2.27 -36.00 26.50
CA GLY A 571 2.64 -35.33 27.75
C GLY A 571 2.30 -33.84 27.74
N GLU A 572 2.53 -33.17 28.86
CA GLU A 572 2.48 -31.70 28.94
C GLU A 572 3.74 -31.12 28.28
N HIS A 573 3.55 -30.14 27.40
CA HIS A 573 4.59 -29.48 26.65
C HIS A 573 4.43 -27.96 26.70
N THR A 574 5.55 -27.25 26.84
CA THR A 574 5.63 -25.80 26.71
C THR A 574 6.32 -25.44 25.40
N LEU A 575 5.60 -24.82 24.48
CA LEU A 575 6.11 -24.37 23.20
C LEU A 575 6.42 -22.88 23.29
N THR A 576 7.67 -22.50 22.98
CA THR A 576 8.07 -21.10 22.89
C THR A 576 8.38 -20.74 21.45
N LEU A 577 7.46 -20.03 20.82
CA LEU A 577 7.66 -19.51 19.47
C LEU A 577 8.23 -18.09 19.56
N THR A 578 9.42 -17.86 18.99
CA THR A 578 10.09 -16.55 19.02
C THR A 578 10.27 -16.01 17.60
N TYR A 579 9.83 -14.77 17.35
CA TYR A 579 10.05 -14.08 16.08
C TYR A 579 11.23 -13.11 16.14
N HIS A 580 12.10 -13.17 15.14
CA HIS A 580 13.13 -12.18 14.88
C HIS A 580 13.14 -11.80 13.41
N SER A 581 13.03 -10.50 13.12
CA SER A 581 13.08 -10.02 11.73
C SER A 581 14.40 -10.44 11.06
N PRO A 582 14.34 -11.18 9.93
CA PRO A 582 15.53 -11.63 9.21
C PRO A 582 16.45 -10.46 8.85
N GLY A 583 17.75 -10.67 8.99
CA GLY A 583 18.76 -9.67 8.62
C GLY A 583 19.05 -8.60 9.68
N VAL A 584 18.28 -8.46 10.78
CA VAL A 584 18.57 -7.46 11.82
C VAL A 584 19.96 -7.65 12.44
N LYS A 585 20.33 -8.89 12.79
CA LYS A 585 21.66 -9.20 13.36
C LYS A 585 22.79 -8.87 12.37
N ALA A 586 22.61 -9.25 11.10
CA ALA A 586 23.57 -8.97 10.04
C ALA A 586 23.70 -7.46 9.76
N GLY A 587 22.57 -6.75 9.69
CA GLY A 587 22.52 -5.30 9.49
C GLY A 587 23.18 -4.53 10.63
N LEU A 588 22.96 -4.94 11.87
CA LEU A 588 23.62 -4.38 13.04
C LEU A 588 25.15 -4.60 12.98
N LEU A 589 25.58 -5.82 12.65
CA LEU A 589 27.00 -6.15 12.51
C LEU A 589 27.66 -5.30 11.41
N ILE A 590 27.05 -5.24 10.22
CA ILE A 590 27.54 -4.42 9.10
C ILE A 590 27.61 -2.94 9.51
N SER A 591 26.60 -2.44 10.22
CA SER A 591 26.57 -1.06 10.70
C SER A 591 27.69 -0.76 11.68
N ILE A 592 27.94 -1.64 12.65
CA ILE A 592 29.03 -1.50 13.63
C ILE A 592 30.39 -1.57 12.91
N VAL A 593 30.61 -2.56 12.05
CA VAL A 593 31.87 -2.71 11.30
C VAL A 593 32.12 -1.48 10.43
N THR A 594 31.10 -1.01 9.71
CA THR A 594 31.20 0.18 8.86
C THR A 594 31.49 1.43 9.70
N PHE A 595 30.81 1.59 10.84
CA PHE A 595 31.04 2.72 11.74
C PHE A 595 32.47 2.73 12.29
N LEU A 596 32.96 1.57 12.77
CA LEU A 596 34.33 1.43 13.27
C LEU A 596 35.36 1.65 12.16
N PHE A 597 35.10 1.16 10.96
CA PHE A 597 35.95 1.38 9.80
C PHE A 597 36.00 2.86 9.39
N CYS A 598 34.85 3.55 9.34
CA CYS A 598 34.79 4.99 9.11
C CYS A 598 35.53 5.77 10.20
N LEU A 599 35.34 5.41 11.47
CA LEU A 599 36.06 6.05 12.58
C LEU A 599 37.57 5.85 12.44
N PHE A 600 38.01 4.63 12.11
CA PHE A 600 39.41 4.32 11.84
C PHE A 600 39.96 5.12 10.66
N LEU A 601 39.21 5.22 9.55
CA LEU A 601 39.58 6.03 8.39
C LEU A 601 39.74 7.52 8.74
N PHE A 602 38.85 8.09 9.57
CA PHE A 602 38.87 9.50 9.94
C PHE A 602 39.86 9.85 11.06
N THR A 603 40.22 8.89 11.91
CA THR A 603 41.15 9.11 13.03
C THR A 603 42.59 8.74 12.71
N THR A 604 42.84 8.09 11.57
CA THR A 604 44.19 7.72 11.11
C THR A 604 44.56 8.42 9.81
N PRO A 605 45.86 8.51 9.47
CA PRO A 605 46.30 9.03 8.17
C PRO A 605 45.90 8.15 6.98
N LEU A 606 45.20 7.03 7.19
CA LEU A 606 44.83 6.10 6.13
C LEU A 606 43.99 6.77 5.04
N TYR A 607 43.01 7.61 5.42
CA TYR A 607 42.23 8.37 4.45
C TYR A 607 43.14 9.28 3.60
N GLU A 608 44.04 10.05 4.22
CA GLU A 608 44.96 10.94 3.51
C GLU A 608 45.92 10.17 2.61
N ASN A 609 46.42 9.01 3.06
CA ASN A 609 47.31 8.13 2.30
C ASN A 609 46.60 7.50 1.08
N LEU A 610 45.36 7.03 1.26
CA LEU A 610 44.56 6.50 0.15
C LEU A 610 44.16 7.61 -0.82
N ALA A 611 43.74 8.76 -0.29
CA ALA A 611 43.34 9.92 -1.06
C ALA A 611 44.52 10.57 -1.79
N SER A 612 45.77 10.33 -1.40
CA SER A 612 46.98 10.77 -2.11
C SER A 612 47.60 9.70 -3.00
N ASN A 613 47.15 8.44 -2.90
CA ASN A 613 47.64 7.35 -3.73
C ASN A 613 47.07 7.44 -5.15
N PHE A 614 47.95 7.68 -6.12
CA PHE A 614 47.57 7.83 -7.52
C PHE A 614 46.80 6.62 -8.08
N VAL A 615 47.22 5.39 -7.78
CA VAL A 615 46.56 4.18 -8.30
C VAL A 615 45.15 4.06 -7.74
N ALA A 616 44.98 4.26 -6.42
CA ALA A 616 43.68 4.23 -5.78
C ALA A 616 42.74 5.30 -6.36
N GLN A 617 43.23 6.53 -6.57
CA GLN A 617 42.48 7.59 -7.23
C GLN A 617 42.04 7.19 -8.64
N GLN A 618 42.92 6.60 -9.45
CA GLN A 618 42.59 6.17 -10.81
C GLN A 618 41.54 5.05 -10.81
N ILE A 619 41.66 4.05 -9.92
CA ILE A 619 40.68 2.97 -9.79
C ILE A 619 39.31 3.55 -9.44
N VAL A 620 39.23 4.43 -8.44
CA VAL A 620 37.97 5.06 -8.02
C VAL A 620 37.41 5.93 -9.15
N TYR A 621 38.26 6.71 -9.83
CA TYR A 621 37.84 7.58 -10.92
C TYR A 621 37.25 6.79 -12.10
N TYR A 622 37.97 5.78 -12.60
CA TYR A 622 37.50 4.96 -13.72
C TYR A 622 36.33 4.05 -13.32
N GLY A 623 36.31 3.55 -12.08
CA GLY A 623 35.17 2.81 -11.54
C GLY A 623 33.91 3.68 -11.48
N TYR A 624 34.03 4.91 -10.98
CA TYR A 624 32.94 5.89 -10.99
C TYR A 624 32.50 6.24 -12.42
N LEU A 625 33.44 6.47 -13.33
CA LEU A 625 33.13 6.79 -14.73
C LEU A 625 32.39 5.63 -15.43
N ALA A 626 32.83 4.39 -15.20
CA ALA A 626 32.17 3.20 -15.72
C ALA A 626 30.75 3.06 -15.14
N LEU A 627 30.58 3.22 -13.83
CA LEU A 627 29.26 3.18 -13.19
C LEU A 627 28.36 4.30 -13.72
N TYR A 628 28.86 5.52 -13.83
CA TYR A 628 28.14 6.67 -14.38
C TYR A 628 27.69 6.40 -15.82
N PHE A 629 28.56 5.83 -16.66
CA PHE A 629 28.21 5.47 -18.03
C PHE A 629 27.11 4.39 -18.05
N ILE A 630 27.27 3.31 -17.30
CA ILE A 630 26.29 2.21 -17.20
C ILE A 630 24.93 2.75 -16.77
N LEU A 631 24.89 3.55 -15.69
CA LEU A 631 23.66 4.13 -15.18
C LEU A 631 23.04 5.11 -16.18
N THR A 632 23.84 5.92 -16.87
CA THR A 632 23.32 6.82 -17.91
C THR A 632 22.69 6.05 -19.07
N VAL A 633 23.33 4.97 -19.52
CA VAL A 633 22.78 4.11 -20.58
C VAL A 633 21.48 3.46 -20.12
N ALA A 634 21.49 2.85 -18.93
CA ALA A 634 20.37 2.08 -18.41
C ALA A 634 19.16 2.95 -18.02
N PHE A 635 19.37 4.12 -17.39
CA PHE A 635 18.29 4.95 -16.87
C PHE A 635 17.80 6.01 -17.85
N PHE A 636 18.63 6.41 -18.82
CA PHE A 636 18.26 7.45 -19.77
C PHE A 636 18.27 6.96 -21.21
N ILE A 637 19.39 6.46 -21.73
CA ILE A 637 19.50 6.19 -23.17
C ILE A 637 18.55 5.07 -23.61
N VAL A 638 18.59 3.91 -22.96
CA VAL A 638 17.73 2.77 -23.29
C VAL A 638 16.24 3.11 -23.14
N PRO A 639 15.77 3.70 -22.02
CA PRO A 639 14.35 4.04 -21.87
C PRO A 639 13.89 5.15 -22.83
N ILE A 640 14.73 6.13 -23.17
CA ILE A 640 14.40 7.17 -24.17
C ILE A 640 14.26 6.55 -25.56
N LEU A 641 15.18 5.65 -25.94
CA LEU A 641 15.08 4.96 -27.22
C LEU A 641 13.82 4.07 -27.26
N GLY A 642 13.55 3.33 -26.19
CA GLY A 642 12.31 2.56 -26.02
C GLY A 642 11.07 3.42 -26.20
N PHE A 643 11.01 4.56 -25.50
CA PHE A 643 9.92 5.54 -25.62
C PHE A 643 9.72 5.99 -27.08
N ILE A 644 10.78 6.38 -27.79
CA ILE A 644 10.69 6.84 -29.19
C ILE A 644 10.20 5.72 -30.10
N ILE A 645 10.77 4.52 -29.97
CA ILE A 645 10.43 3.36 -30.80
C ILE A 645 8.98 2.92 -30.54
N SER A 646 8.49 3.04 -29.30
CA SER A 646 7.12 2.66 -28.89
C SER A 646 6.00 3.37 -29.66
N PHE A 647 6.31 4.50 -30.32
CA PHE A 647 5.36 5.20 -31.20
C PHE A 647 5.18 4.51 -32.56
N PHE A 648 6.15 3.68 -32.97
CA PHE A 648 6.17 3.01 -34.27
C PHE A 648 6.07 1.49 -34.16
N TYR A 649 6.43 0.93 -33.01
CA TYR A 649 6.50 -0.52 -32.79
C TYR A 649 6.14 -0.87 -31.34
N ARG A 650 5.43 -1.99 -31.11
CA ARG A 650 5.12 -2.48 -29.76
C ARG A 650 6.10 -3.58 -29.37
N PHE A 651 6.80 -3.40 -28.25
CA PHE A 651 7.76 -4.37 -27.73
C PHE A 651 7.06 -5.60 -27.14
N HIS A 652 7.65 -6.78 -27.41
CA HIS A 652 7.26 -8.11 -26.92
C HIS A 652 8.54 -8.91 -26.58
N LEU A 653 9.30 -8.43 -25.61
CA LEU A 653 10.57 -8.98 -25.12
C LEU A 653 10.40 -10.02 -24.02
#